data_AF-A0A4R6U4D2-F1
#
_entry.id   AF-A0A4R6U4D2-F1
#
_cell.length_a   1.000
_cell.length_b   1.000
_cell.length_c   1.000
_cell.angle_alpha   90.00
_cell.angle_beta   90.00
_cell.angle_gamma   90.00
#
_symmetry.space_group_name_H-M   'P 1'
#
loop_
_entity.id
_entity.type
_entity.pdbx_description
1 polymer ?
#
loop_
_entity_poly.entity_id
_entity_poly.type
_entity_poly.pdbx_seq_one_letter_code
_entity_poly.pdbx_strand_id
1 'polypeptide(L)'
;MSELTGFYAYPSQPNEIGQCIEKAVDEYNRSQSGTCVNTWVQLDIIGHFISTEVLKGIDEADFLIADITKLNFNVVYEIGYAIGRSKRVLLTKNKSIENQDLIADKVGIFDTLGYREYQNSQELKSFILEASKKSPLEISSRVNRQAPVYLLETPYKTDWSGRIVSRIKKSGYIFRNFDPNEQPRLSAYDAINQVSSSYGVLVPLLSKDSSGNAIHNLRAAFIAGLSEGMGKAFRILQNGDDPVPLDYRDFVNVTYHPDDVNDHIADFASDVARAFQEKTEEQKLTERSFLKKLNLGSSSAENEMRDLSSYYLETDQYLKALRGEAHLVIGRKGSGKSAIFLQIRDIERDRNRSKNIVLDLKPDGYKLIKFKERILNFLEEGTYLHTITAFWEYVLLLEICYKILEKDKKRHIHDHVLYDGYRALANIYNVDDYDSDGDFSERMSQLMEKVYSEYESIHSGKEKVSLSSSDLTQLLYKHDVKALRQELLNYMENKGTLWLLFDNIDNGWPTSGLEHNDLLIIRALIDATRKIERVFGKKELDIKTAVFLRNDVYELLVKETADRGKEASVLLDWTDPDLLRELVRLRIVANGLDENTEFVEAWLKIIVSHYKGEESSQYFIDRSLMRPRFLLNLINHCKSFAINLNHEIISESDIEKGLSAYASDLLRDIGYELRDIAPESENVLYSFIGCKSELNESDVLALIAEGSEPGEITKKIFQLLLWYGFLGIKINSDDPKFIYDFSYNKTLMDGVKKKSNHCVICINQAFWPALMINT
;
A
#
# COMPACT_ATOMS: atom_id res chain seq x y z
N MET A 1 -23.77 39.31 -19.77
CA MET A 1 -23.18 37.98 -19.54
C MET A 1 -21.96 38.21 -18.67
N SER A 2 -21.81 37.52 -17.55
CA SER A 2 -20.60 37.64 -16.73
C SER A 2 -19.40 37.24 -17.59
N GLU A 3 -18.39 38.09 -17.66
CA GLU A 3 -17.11 37.72 -18.28
C GLU A 3 -16.49 36.60 -17.45
N LEU A 4 -16.23 35.45 -18.07
CA LEU A 4 -15.54 34.35 -17.41
C LEU A 4 -14.03 34.65 -17.34
N THR A 5 -13.37 34.23 -16.26
CA THR A 5 -11.95 34.46 -16.07
C THR A 5 -11.22 33.12 -15.99
N GLY A 6 -10.18 32.92 -16.80
CA GLY A 6 -9.33 31.74 -16.76
C GLY A 6 -7.95 32.06 -16.21
N PHE A 7 -7.31 31.08 -15.57
CA PHE A 7 -5.90 31.16 -15.19
C PHE A 7 -5.08 30.09 -15.91
N TYR A 8 -3.94 30.43 -16.50
CA TYR A 8 -3.05 29.50 -17.18
C TYR A 8 -1.76 29.26 -16.39
N ALA A 9 -1.63 28.06 -15.83
CA ALA A 9 -0.45 27.55 -15.14
C ALA A 9 0.46 26.76 -16.10
N TYR A 10 1.77 27.03 -16.12
CA TYR A 10 2.72 26.29 -16.95
C TYR A 10 4.15 26.45 -16.43
N PRO A 11 5.05 25.47 -16.69
CA PRO A 11 6.42 25.54 -16.21
C PRO A 11 7.20 26.64 -16.93
N SER A 12 8.07 27.36 -16.21
CA SER A 12 8.94 28.38 -16.80
C SER A 12 9.94 27.82 -17.80
N GLN A 13 10.22 26.51 -17.76
CA GLN A 13 11.07 25.80 -18.69
C GLN A 13 10.39 24.55 -19.25
N PRO A 14 10.57 24.24 -20.55
CA PRO A 14 11.32 25.00 -21.55
C PRO A 14 10.62 26.29 -22.02
N ASN A 15 11.42 27.32 -22.33
CA ASN A 15 10.93 28.66 -22.72
C ASN A 15 9.97 28.64 -23.93
N GLU A 16 10.17 27.68 -24.84
CA GLU A 16 9.34 27.50 -26.04
C GLU A 16 7.87 27.24 -25.71
N ILE A 17 7.59 26.52 -24.61
CA ILE A 17 6.23 26.29 -24.11
C ILE A 17 5.62 27.61 -23.66
N GLY A 18 6.33 28.37 -22.83
CA GLY A 18 5.87 29.66 -22.34
C GLY A 18 5.60 30.65 -23.47
N GLN A 19 6.48 30.74 -24.47
CA GLN A 19 6.28 31.62 -25.64
C GLN A 19 5.03 31.23 -26.46
N CYS A 20 4.80 29.92 -26.62
CA CYS A 20 3.62 29.43 -27.33
C CYS A 20 2.32 29.74 -26.58
N ILE A 21 2.32 29.53 -25.26
CA ILE A 21 1.17 29.79 -24.38
C ILE A 21 0.86 31.28 -24.31
N GLU A 22 1.85 32.13 -24.04
CA GLU A 22 1.67 33.58 -23.96
C GLU A 22 1.11 34.15 -25.27
N LYS A 23 1.63 33.69 -26.41
CA LYS A 23 1.09 34.08 -27.72
C LYS A 23 -0.36 33.63 -27.90
N ALA A 24 -0.72 32.42 -27.47
CA ALA A 24 -2.08 31.92 -27.57
C ALA A 24 -3.06 32.71 -26.68
N VAL A 25 -2.64 33.04 -25.45
CA VAL A 25 -3.42 33.84 -24.50
C VAL A 25 -3.62 35.26 -25.01
N ASP A 26 -2.56 35.91 -25.51
CA ASP A 26 -2.64 37.24 -26.13
C ASP A 26 -3.60 37.27 -27.32
N GLU A 27 -3.48 36.30 -28.23
CA GLU A 27 -4.35 36.17 -29.39
C GLU A 27 -5.81 35.87 -29.01
N TYR A 28 -6.02 35.16 -27.90
CA TYR A 28 -7.34 34.85 -27.35
C TYR A 28 -7.98 36.11 -26.73
N ASN A 29 -7.28 36.78 -25.81
CA ASN A 29 -7.78 37.98 -25.12
C ASN A 29 -8.08 39.12 -26.10
N ARG A 30 -7.32 39.26 -27.19
CA ARG A 30 -7.60 40.23 -28.26
C ARG A 30 -8.85 39.91 -29.08
N SER A 31 -9.31 38.66 -29.09
CA SER A 31 -10.42 38.22 -29.93
C SER A 31 -11.82 38.58 -29.41
N GLN A 32 -11.92 39.35 -28.31
CA GLN A 32 -13.17 39.82 -27.69
C GLN A 32 -14.18 38.69 -27.41
N SER A 33 -13.69 37.49 -27.11
CA SER A 33 -14.46 36.48 -26.39
C SER A 33 -14.90 37.05 -25.04
N GLY A 34 -16.12 36.77 -24.57
CA GLY A 34 -16.59 37.13 -23.22
C GLY A 34 -15.87 36.36 -22.09
N THR A 35 -14.59 36.06 -22.28
CA THR A 35 -13.71 35.35 -21.37
C THR A 35 -12.31 35.93 -21.48
N CYS A 36 -11.69 36.25 -20.34
CA CYS A 36 -10.31 36.71 -20.25
C CYS A 36 -9.45 35.62 -19.60
N VAL A 37 -8.23 35.38 -20.08
CA VAL A 37 -7.30 34.42 -19.47
C VAL A 37 -6.02 35.14 -19.03
N ASN A 38 -5.66 34.96 -17.76
CA ASN A 38 -4.44 35.50 -17.18
C ASN A 38 -3.38 34.40 -17.03
N THR A 39 -2.10 34.76 -17.07
CA THR A 39 -0.99 33.85 -16.79
C THR A 39 -0.25 34.27 -15.52
N TRP A 40 0.55 33.35 -14.95
CA TRP A 40 1.36 33.69 -13.77
C TRP A 40 2.42 34.77 -14.06
N VAL A 41 2.85 34.93 -15.32
CA VAL A 41 3.80 35.98 -15.74
C VAL A 41 3.17 37.37 -15.71
N GLN A 42 1.83 37.44 -15.81
CA GLN A 42 1.08 38.69 -15.82
C GLN A 42 0.69 39.17 -14.41
N LEU A 43 1.03 38.42 -13.36
CA LEU A 43 0.78 38.79 -11.98
C LEU A 43 1.76 39.88 -11.51
N ASP A 44 1.27 40.84 -10.72
CA ASP A 44 2.13 41.82 -10.06
C ASP A 44 2.81 41.19 -8.83
N ILE A 45 4.01 40.69 -9.04
CA ILE A 45 4.78 39.92 -8.06
C ILE A 45 5.64 40.84 -7.17
N ILE A 46 5.73 42.14 -7.46
CA ILE A 46 6.67 43.04 -6.77
C ILE A 46 6.22 43.25 -5.32
N GLY A 47 6.97 42.66 -4.38
CA GLY A 47 6.71 42.78 -2.94
C GLY A 47 5.80 41.70 -2.35
N HIS A 48 5.37 40.72 -3.17
CA HIS A 48 4.50 39.62 -2.76
C HIS A 48 5.17 38.26 -2.97
N PHE A 49 4.77 37.24 -2.19
CA PHE A 49 5.21 35.86 -2.42
C PHE A 49 4.53 35.30 -3.68
N ILE A 50 5.32 34.75 -4.62
CA ILE A 50 4.85 34.27 -5.92
C ILE A 50 3.73 33.23 -5.76
N SER A 51 3.92 32.24 -4.89
CA SER A 51 2.90 31.20 -4.63
C SER A 51 1.57 31.78 -4.17
N THR A 52 1.59 32.77 -3.28
CA THR A 52 0.36 33.36 -2.73
C THR A 52 -0.45 34.09 -3.81
N GLU A 53 0.21 34.86 -4.69
CA GLU A 53 -0.49 35.55 -5.79
C GLU A 53 -0.94 34.57 -6.88
N VAL A 54 -0.19 33.50 -7.15
CA VAL A 54 -0.64 32.44 -8.08
C VAL A 54 -1.89 31.74 -7.56
N LEU A 55 -1.91 31.31 -6.30
CA LEU A 55 -3.08 30.66 -5.69
C LEU A 55 -4.29 31.60 -5.64
N LYS A 56 -4.07 32.89 -5.36
CA LYS A 56 -5.11 33.91 -5.44
C LYS A 56 -5.64 34.10 -6.86
N GLY A 57 -4.77 34.09 -7.86
CA GLY A 57 -5.16 34.11 -9.28
C GLY A 57 -6.01 32.90 -9.68
N ILE A 58 -5.73 31.72 -9.12
CA ILE A 58 -6.56 30.52 -9.31
C ILE A 58 -7.93 30.67 -8.61
N ASP A 59 -7.96 31.26 -7.42
CA ASP A 59 -9.18 31.47 -6.66
C ASP A 59 -10.13 32.47 -7.32
N GLU A 60 -9.59 33.54 -7.90
CA GLU A 60 -10.33 34.56 -8.66
C GLU A 60 -10.80 34.04 -10.04
N ALA A 61 -10.13 33.04 -10.62
CA ALA A 61 -10.50 32.46 -11.90
C ALA A 61 -11.67 31.45 -11.80
N ASP A 62 -12.52 31.40 -12.83
CA ASP A 62 -13.59 30.41 -12.97
C ASP A 62 -13.06 29.02 -13.35
N PHE A 63 -11.94 28.96 -14.07
CA PHE A 63 -11.30 27.71 -14.50
C PHE A 63 -9.78 27.84 -14.61
N LEU A 64 -9.09 26.71 -14.42
CA LEU A 64 -7.65 26.56 -14.60
C LEU A 64 -7.37 25.86 -15.94
N ILE A 65 -6.40 26.37 -16.69
CA ILE A 65 -5.71 25.65 -17.74
C ILE A 65 -4.29 25.39 -17.25
N ALA A 66 -3.80 24.15 -17.37
CA ALA A 66 -2.46 23.81 -16.92
C ALA A 66 -1.70 22.99 -17.95
N ASP A 67 -0.44 23.35 -18.20
CA ASP A 67 0.42 22.59 -19.09
C ASP A 67 1.21 21.50 -18.36
N ILE A 68 1.09 20.26 -18.84
CA ILE A 68 1.72 19.07 -18.26
C ILE A 68 2.81 18.48 -19.16
N THR A 69 3.32 19.24 -20.14
CA THR A 69 4.39 18.77 -21.03
C THR A 69 5.65 18.42 -20.24
N LYS A 70 6.02 19.27 -19.28
CA LYS A 70 7.09 19.00 -18.31
C LYS A 70 6.56 19.20 -16.90
N LEU A 71 6.51 18.12 -16.12
CA LEU A 71 6.00 18.17 -14.75
C LEU A 71 7.03 18.85 -13.83
N ASN A 72 6.56 19.80 -13.01
CA ASN A 72 7.33 20.39 -11.92
C ASN A 72 6.46 20.47 -10.66
N PHE A 73 7.08 20.73 -9.51
CA PHE A 73 6.37 20.77 -8.24
C PHE A 73 5.24 21.82 -8.25
N ASN A 74 5.52 23.04 -8.72
CA ASN A 74 4.58 24.17 -8.65
C ASN A 74 3.30 23.93 -9.46
N VAL A 75 3.42 23.59 -10.75
CA VAL A 75 2.25 23.37 -11.61
C VAL A 75 1.44 22.17 -11.13
N VAL A 76 2.10 21.11 -10.66
CA VAL A 76 1.40 19.94 -10.11
C VAL A 76 0.64 20.28 -8.82
N TYR A 77 1.21 21.14 -7.97
CA TYR A 77 0.54 21.69 -6.80
C TYR A 77 -0.68 22.53 -7.19
N GLU A 78 -0.52 23.45 -8.14
CA GLU A 78 -1.57 24.34 -8.64
C GLU A 78 -2.74 23.55 -9.25
N ILE A 79 -2.45 22.48 -9.99
CA ILE A 79 -3.48 21.56 -10.51
C ILE A 79 -4.24 20.91 -9.35
N GLY A 80 -3.53 20.39 -8.35
CA GLY A 80 -4.14 19.81 -7.15
C GLY A 80 -5.03 20.82 -6.42
N TYR A 81 -4.53 22.05 -6.23
CA TYR A 81 -5.24 23.15 -5.58
C TYR A 81 -6.52 23.53 -6.30
N ALA A 82 -6.45 23.75 -7.62
CA ALA A 82 -7.62 24.09 -8.42
C ALA A 82 -8.69 22.99 -8.40
N ILE A 83 -8.27 21.71 -8.48
CA ILE A 83 -9.18 20.58 -8.31
C ILE A 83 -9.83 20.66 -6.92
N GLY A 84 -9.04 20.82 -5.85
CA GLY A 84 -9.53 20.92 -4.47
C GLY A 84 -10.55 22.04 -4.25
N ARG A 85 -10.37 23.18 -4.92
CA ARG A 85 -11.31 24.32 -4.94
C ARG A 85 -12.54 24.11 -5.83
N SER A 86 -12.72 22.89 -6.37
CA SER A 86 -13.79 22.53 -7.31
C SER A 86 -13.81 23.43 -8.56
N LYS A 87 -12.64 23.88 -9.02
CA LYS A 87 -12.50 24.63 -10.27
C LYS A 87 -12.44 23.67 -11.45
N ARG A 88 -12.88 24.13 -12.61
CA ARG A 88 -12.72 23.37 -13.86
C ARG A 88 -11.24 23.37 -14.25
N VAL A 89 -10.64 22.19 -14.43
CA VAL A 89 -9.24 22.05 -14.86
C VAL A 89 -9.16 21.46 -16.27
N LEU A 90 -8.47 22.15 -17.17
CA LEU A 90 -8.11 21.67 -18.51
C LEU A 90 -6.60 21.45 -18.59
N LEU A 91 -6.18 20.22 -18.88
CA LEU A 91 -4.77 19.88 -19.05
C LEU A 91 -4.36 19.95 -20.52
N THR A 92 -3.21 20.57 -20.81
CA THR A 92 -2.61 20.63 -22.14
C THR A 92 -1.24 19.96 -22.17
N LYS A 93 -0.86 19.40 -23.32
CA LYS A 93 0.45 18.79 -23.54
C LYS A 93 0.97 19.12 -24.93
N ASN A 94 2.20 19.59 -25.04
CA ASN A 94 2.81 19.87 -26.32
C ASN A 94 3.34 18.59 -26.97
N LYS A 95 2.83 18.23 -28.14
CA LYS A 95 3.26 17.02 -28.88
C LYS A 95 4.59 17.17 -29.61
N SER A 96 5.10 18.40 -29.76
CA SER A 96 6.39 18.64 -30.43
C SER A 96 7.59 18.48 -29.50
N ILE A 97 7.37 18.34 -28.19
CA ILE A 97 8.42 18.21 -27.19
C ILE A 97 8.42 16.77 -26.72
N GLU A 98 9.52 16.08 -27.01
CA GLU A 98 9.72 14.72 -26.56
C GLU A 98 9.92 14.73 -25.04
N ASN A 99 9.12 13.95 -24.33
CA ASN A 99 9.24 13.81 -22.89
C ASN A 99 10.46 12.93 -22.63
N GLN A 100 11.65 13.53 -22.50
CA GLN A 100 12.89 12.79 -22.22
C GLN A 100 12.82 11.99 -20.91
N ASP A 101 11.83 12.31 -20.08
CA ASP A 101 11.56 11.67 -18.82
C ASP A 101 10.19 10.95 -18.86
N LEU A 102 10.19 9.61 -18.75
CA LEU A 102 9.03 8.74 -18.46
C LEU A 102 8.36 9.05 -17.09
N ILE A 103 8.50 10.28 -16.58
CA ILE A 103 8.08 10.70 -15.24
C ILE A 103 6.56 10.81 -15.15
N ALA A 104 5.85 11.27 -16.18
CA ALA A 104 4.39 11.40 -16.13
C ALA A 104 3.71 10.04 -15.87
N ASP A 105 4.04 9.04 -16.69
CA ASP A 105 3.55 7.66 -16.57
C ASP A 105 3.93 7.04 -15.23
N LYS A 106 5.13 7.36 -14.71
CA LYS A 106 5.59 6.85 -13.41
C LYS A 106 4.90 7.55 -12.22
N VAL A 107 4.57 8.83 -12.33
CA VAL A 107 3.81 9.57 -11.32
C VAL A 107 2.41 8.98 -11.18
N GLY A 108 1.76 8.65 -12.29
CA GLY A 108 0.51 7.90 -12.33
C GLY A 108 -0.78 8.73 -12.26
N ILE A 109 -0.66 9.97 -11.75
CA ILE A 109 -1.78 10.90 -11.55
C ILE A 109 -2.32 11.36 -12.91
N PHE A 110 -1.42 11.82 -13.78
CA PHE A 110 -1.77 12.50 -15.02
C PHE A 110 -2.23 11.58 -16.15
N ASP A 111 -2.01 10.26 -16.06
CA ASP A 111 -2.51 9.32 -17.08
C ASP A 111 -4.01 9.02 -16.92
N THR A 112 -4.56 9.24 -15.72
CA THR A 112 -6.00 9.10 -15.47
C THR A 112 -6.77 10.40 -15.72
N LEU A 113 -6.07 11.54 -15.80
CA LEU A 113 -6.66 12.83 -16.12
C LEU A 113 -6.56 13.06 -17.64
N GLY A 114 -7.70 13.25 -18.29
CA GLY A 114 -7.72 13.57 -19.71
C GLY A 114 -7.03 14.90 -20.01
N TYR A 115 -6.13 14.91 -20.98
CA TYR A 115 -5.45 16.10 -21.49
C TYR A 115 -5.70 16.29 -22.99
N ARG A 116 -5.38 17.49 -23.51
CA ARG A 116 -5.39 17.79 -24.95
C ARG A 116 -3.98 18.06 -25.45
N GLU A 117 -3.68 17.50 -26.62
CA GLU A 117 -2.39 17.71 -27.27
C GLU A 117 -2.43 18.90 -28.23
N TYR A 118 -1.39 19.71 -28.22
CA TYR A 118 -1.21 20.84 -29.14
C TYR A 118 0.21 20.86 -29.73
N GLN A 119 0.39 21.53 -30.86
CA GLN A 119 1.74 21.86 -31.41
C GLN A 119 2.02 23.36 -31.52
N ASN A 120 0.99 24.21 -31.52
CA ASN A 120 1.16 25.64 -31.79
C ASN A 120 0.09 26.50 -31.09
N SER A 121 0.28 27.82 -31.14
CA SER A 121 -0.59 28.78 -30.44
C SER A 121 -2.02 28.82 -30.96
N GLN A 122 -2.27 28.52 -32.24
CA GLN A 122 -3.63 28.47 -32.80
C GLN A 122 -4.44 27.30 -32.23
N GLU A 123 -3.82 26.13 -32.11
CA GLU A 123 -4.47 24.96 -31.47
C GLU A 123 -4.79 25.26 -30.00
N LEU A 124 -3.84 25.81 -29.24
CA LEU A 124 -4.08 26.22 -27.85
C LEU A 124 -5.23 27.22 -27.72
N LYS A 125 -5.27 28.23 -28.58
CA LYS A 125 -6.35 29.23 -28.60
C LYS A 125 -7.73 28.57 -28.75
N SER A 126 -7.84 27.52 -29.56
CA SER A 126 -9.09 26.76 -29.70
C SER A 126 -9.49 26.02 -28.42
N PHE A 127 -8.51 25.54 -27.65
CA PHE A 127 -8.76 24.80 -26.41
C PHE A 127 -9.24 25.73 -25.29
N ILE A 128 -8.73 26.96 -25.23
CA ILE A 128 -9.18 27.98 -24.29
C ILE A 128 -10.68 28.27 -24.48
N LEU A 129 -11.16 28.36 -25.74
CA LEU A 129 -12.59 28.57 -26.05
C LEU A 129 -13.49 27.45 -25.48
N GLU A 130 -13.00 26.22 -25.44
CA GLU A 130 -13.78 25.07 -24.96
C GLU A 130 -13.70 24.87 -23.45
N ALA A 131 -12.62 25.33 -22.81
CA ALA A 131 -12.40 25.21 -21.37
C ALA A 131 -13.55 25.80 -20.54
N SER A 132 -14.05 26.96 -20.99
CA SER A 132 -15.13 27.73 -20.34
C SER A 132 -16.51 27.06 -20.35
N LYS A 133 -16.72 25.99 -21.13
CA LYS A 133 -18.05 25.40 -21.36
C LYS A 133 -18.34 24.14 -20.55
N LYS A 134 -17.38 23.58 -19.82
CA LYS A 134 -17.51 22.28 -19.14
C LYS A 134 -17.51 22.41 -17.62
N SER A 135 -18.21 21.50 -16.94
CA SER A 135 -18.30 21.48 -15.48
C SER A 135 -16.99 21.02 -14.82
N PRO A 136 -16.70 21.47 -13.59
CA PRO A 136 -15.62 20.94 -12.76
C PRO A 136 -15.73 19.44 -12.48
N LEU A 137 -14.62 18.86 -12.00
CA LEU A 137 -14.63 17.51 -11.44
C LEU A 137 -15.44 17.51 -10.14
N GLU A 138 -16.37 16.57 -10.01
CA GLU A 138 -17.15 16.42 -8.78
C GLU A 138 -16.32 15.68 -7.73
N ILE A 139 -16.04 16.34 -6.60
CA ILE A 139 -15.30 15.74 -5.49
C ILE A 139 -16.27 15.11 -4.49
N SER A 140 -15.94 13.90 -4.01
CA SER A 140 -16.72 13.27 -2.94
C SER A 140 -16.49 13.95 -1.59
N SER A 141 -17.55 14.30 -0.87
CA SER A 141 -17.44 15.05 0.39
C SER A 141 -17.60 14.19 1.65
N ARG A 142 -17.83 12.87 1.52
CA ARG A 142 -18.05 12.03 2.70
C ARG A 142 -16.74 11.78 3.43
N VAL A 143 -16.54 12.52 4.52
CA VAL A 143 -15.34 12.40 5.35
C VAL A 143 -15.38 11.11 6.16
N ASN A 144 -14.30 10.34 6.13
CA ASN A 144 -14.11 9.13 6.90
C ASN A 144 -13.73 9.50 8.34
N ARG A 145 -14.71 9.40 9.25
CA ARG A 145 -14.48 9.67 10.69
C ARG A 145 -13.71 8.56 11.39
N GLN A 146 -13.66 7.36 10.82
CA GLN A 146 -13.03 6.19 11.46
C GLN A 146 -11.52 6.10 11.18
N ALA A 147 -11.09 6.58 10.01
CA ALA A 147 -9.69 6.71 9.59
C ALA A 147 -9.46 8.13 9.02
N PRO A 148 -9.40 9.15 9.89
CA PRO A 148 -9.47 10.56 9.48
C PRO A 148 -8.19 11.13 8.88
N VAL A 149 -7.06 10.42 9.00
CA VAL A 149 -5.76 10.88 8.52
C VAL A 149 -5.38 10.13 7.25
N TYR A 150 -4.73 10.80 6.30
CA TYR A 150 -4.10 10.19 5.14
C TYR A 150 -2.60 10.53 5.10
N LEU A 151 -1.76 9.51 4.87
CA LEU A 151 -0.31 9.62 4.84
C LEU A 151 0.24 9.23 3.46
N LEU A 152 1.04 10.10 2.86
CA LEU A 152 1.89 9.71 1.74
C LEU A 152 3.16 9.04 2.28
N GLU A 153 3.32 7.73 2.14
CA GLU A 153 4.51 7.04 2.64
C GLU A 153 5.71 7.14 1.70
N THR A 154 6.91 7.14 2.28
CA THR A 154 8.16 7.19 1.52
C THR A 154 8.47 5.81 0.90
N PRO A 155 9.14 5.77 -0.27
CA PRO A 155 9.52 4.51 -0.93
C PRO A 155 10.42 3.63 -0.06
N TYR A 156 11.28 4.25 0.76
CA TYR A 156 12.16 3.54 1.70
C TYR A 156 11.73 3.84 3.13
N LYS A 157 11.67 2.79 3.96
CA LYS A 157 11.37 2.89 5.40
C LYS A 157 12.67 3.22 6.16
N THR A 158 12.95 4.50 6.31
CA THR A 158 14.05 5.02 7.15
C THR A 158 13.58 5.26 8.58
N ASP A 159 14.51 5.44 9.53
CA ASP A 159 14.19 5.78 10.91
C ASP A 159 13.32 7.05 11.01
N TRP A 160 13.54 8.04 10.13
CA TRP A 160 12.71 9.25 10.03
C TRP A 160 11.27 8.94 9.60
N SER A 161 11.08 8.15 8.54
CA SER A 161 9.74 7.76 8.08
C SER A 161 9.00 6.84 9.06
N GLY A 162 9.73 5.94 9.73
CA GLY A 162 9.17 5.09 10.78
C GLY A 162 8.69 5.91 11.98
N ARG A 163 9.44 6.97 12.34
CA ARG A 163 9.05 7.88 13.42
C ARG A 163 7.76 8.63 13.11
N ILE A 164 7.55 9.07 11.86
CA ILE A 164 6.29 9.68 11.41
C ILE A 164 5.11 8.73 11.68
N VAL A 165 5.21 7.49 11.21
CA VAL A 165 4.16 6.47 11.38
C VAL A 165 3.89 6.18 12.86
N SER A 166 4.94 5.99 13.66
CA SER A 166 4.82 5.75 15.11
C SER A 166 4.09 6.90 15.82
N ARG A 167 4.44 8.16 15.50
CA ARG A 167 3.83 9.34 16.13
C ARG A 167 2.38 9.56 15.74
N ILE A 168 1.97 9.25 14.50
CA ILE A 168 0.55 9.26 14.13
C ILE A 168 -0.24 8.23 14.94
N LYS A 169 0.28 7.00 15.07
CA LYS A 169 -0.39 5.95 15.86
C LYS A 169 -0.54 6.38 17.33
N LYS A 170 0.48 7.01 17.91
CA LYS A 170 0.45 7.50 19.30
C LYS A 170 -0.52 8.64 19.54
N SER A 171 -0.77 9.50 18.56
CA SER A 171 -1.78 10.56 18.69
C SER A 171 -3.21 10.02 18.69
N GLY A 172 -3.39 8.70 18.54
CA GLY A 172 -4.67 8.02 18.63
C GLY A 172 -5.45 7.99 17.32
N TYR A 173 -4.88 8.50 16.23
CA TYR A 173 -5.50 8.48 14.92
C TYR A 173 -5.17 7.20 14.16
N ILE A 174 -6.21 6.63 13.55
CA ILE A 174 -6.05 5.65 12.48
C ILE A 174 -5.88 6.44 11.19
N PHE A 175 -4.92 6.01 10.36
CA PHE A 175 -4.64 6.64 9.09
C PHE A 175 -4.77 5.64 7.95
N ARG A 176 -5.07 6.17 6.77
CA ARG A 176 -4.94 5.51 5.47
C ARG A 176 -3.64 5.98 4.84
N ASN A 177 -3.07 5.21 3.94
CA ASN A 177 -1.79 5.52 3.34
C ASN A 177 -1.73 5.20 1.85
N PHE A 178 -0.79 5.86 1.18
CA PHE A 178 -0.25 5.37 -0.09
C PHE A 178 1.17 4.90 0.14
N ASP A 179 1.40 3.58 0.06
CA ASP A 179 2.73 2.99 0.12
C ASP A 179 3.21 2.61 -1.29
N PRO A 180 4.25 3.27 -1.82
CA PRO A 180 4.83 2.94 -3.13
C PRO A 180 5.28 1.49 -3.30
N ASN A 181 5.58 0.77 -2.21
CA ASN A 181 5.99 -0.64 -2.24
C ASN A 181 4.78 -1.59 -2.31
N GLU A 182 3.61 -1.16 -1.84
CA GLU A 182 2.37 -1.92 -1.97
C GLU A 182 1.64 -1.60 -3.27
N GLN A 183 1.53 -0.32 -3.57
CA GLN A 183 0.84 0.26 -4.72
C GLN A 183 1.82 1.16 -5.46
N PRO A 184 2.32 0.74 -6.62
CA PRO A 184 3.42 1.43 -7.25
C PRO A 184 2.95 2.72 -7.95
N ARG A 185 1.63 2.86 -8.17
CA ARG A 185 0.97 4.01 -8.81
C ARG A 185 -0.05 4.66 -7.90
N LEU A 186 -0.07 5.99 -7.93
CA LEU A 186 -1.16 6.79 -7.39
C LEU A 186 -1.97 7.37 -8.55
N SER A 187 -3.24 6.97 -8.73
CA SER A 187 -4.13 7.60 -9.71
C SER A 187 -4.68 8.92 -9.18
N ALA A 188 -5.11 9.83 -10.07
CA ALA A 188 -5.72 11.09 -9.65
C ALA A 188 -7.03 10.85 -8.88
N TYR A 189 -7.83 9.89 -9.34
CA TYR A 189 -9.08 9.50 -8.68
C TYR A 189 -8.83 9.01 -7.25
N ASP A 190 -7.84 8.14 -7.05
CA ASP A 190 -7.51 7.65 -5.71
C ASP A 190 -7.00 8.78 -4.81
N ALA A 191 -6.08 9.61 -5.31
CA ALA A 191 -5.57 10.77 -4.57
C ALA A 191 -6.70 11.72 -4.14
N ILE A 192 -7.59 12.10 -5.07
CA ILE A 192 -8.74 12.97 -4.80
C ILE A 192 -9.65 12.32 -3.75
N ASN A 193 -9.96 11.03 -3.87
CA ASN A 193 -10.84 10.35 -2.91
C ASN A 193 -10.22 10.22 -1.53
N GLN A 194 -8.95 9.84 -1.42
CA GLN A 194 -8.28 9.70 -0.14
C GLN A 194 -8.15 11.04 0.58
N VAL A 195 -7.77 12.12 -0.13
CA VAL A 195 -7.66 13.47 0.44
C VAL A 195 -9.05 14.02 0.82
N SER A 196 -10.02 13.95 -0.08
CA SER A 196 -11.37 14.51 0.16
C SER A 196 -12.10 13.87 1.34
N SER A 197 -11.90 12.57 1.54
CA SER A 197 -12.45 11.83 2.67
C SER A 197 -11.63 11.96 3.97
N SER A 198 -10.53 12.70 3.98
CA SER A 198 -9.70 12.91 5.19
C SER A 198 -10.05 14.21 5.91
N TYR A 199 -9.79 14.26 7.22
CA TYR A 199 -9.68 15.51 7.99
C TYR A 199 -8.23 16.03 7.97
N GLY A 200 -7.28 15.10 8.10
CA GLY A 200 -5.86 15.37 8.15
C GLY A 200 -5.09 14.75 6.99
N VAL A 201 -4.11 15.45 6.41
CA VAL A 201 -3.20 14.90 5.41
C VAL A 201 -1.75 15.21 5.75
N LEU A 202 -0.89 14.19 5.75
CA LEU A 202 0.54 14.34 6.02
C LEU A 202 1.36 14.00 4.77
N VAL A 203 2.26 14.90 4.39
CA VAL A 203 3.01 14.83 3.14
C VAL A 203 4.51 14.97 3.40
N PRO A 204 5.26 13.87 3.58
CA PRO A 204 6.72 13.93 3.67
C PRO A 204 7.36 14.16 2.29
N LEU A 205 8.32 15.08 2.22
CA LEU A 205 9.16 15.33 1.04
C LEU A 205 10.50 14.61 1.17
N LEU A 206 11.03 14.14 0.04
CA LEU A 206 12.32 13.48 -0.05
C LEU A 206 13.40 14.45 -0.56
N SER A 207 14.56 14.44 0.08
CA SER A 207 15.74 15.22 -0.37
C SER A 207 16.12 14.87 -1.81
N LYS A 208 16.81 15.79 -2.50
CA LYS A 208 17.28 15.56 -3.89
C LYS A 208 18.27 14.39 -4.00
N ASP A 209 18.97 14.08 -2.91
CA ASP A 209 19.90 12.95 -2.82
C ASP A 209 19.20 11.62 -2.56
N SER A 210 17.92 11.64 -2.17
CA SER A 210 17.14 10.44 -1.91
C SER A 210 16.72 9.76 -3.22
N SER A 211 16.89 8.45 -3.29
CA SER A 211 16.39 7.64 -4.42
C SER A 211 14.87 7.78 -4.56
N GLY A 212 14.41 8.02 -5.80
CA GLY A 212 12.98 8.16 -6.11
C GLY A 212 12.36 9.52 -5.79
N ASN A 213 13.14 10.53 -5.39
CA ASN A 213 12.62 11.85 -4.98
C ASN A 213 11.78 12.53 -6.07
N ALA A 214 12.18 12.45 -7.34
CA ALA A 214 11.50 13.16 -8.43
C ALA A 214 10.03 12.75 -8.55
N ILE A 215 9.74 11.44 -8.52
CA ILE A 215 8.37 10.92 -8.64
C ILE A 215 7.60 11.16 -7.34
N HIS A 216 8.22 10.89 -6.19
CA HIS A 216 7.59 11.05 -4.88
C HIS A 216 7.16 12.50 -4.62
N ASN A 217 8.05 13.47 -4.88
CA ASN A 217 7.79 14.87 -4.61
C ASN A 217 6.74 15.46 -5.56
N LEU A 218 6.59 14.94 -6.78
CA LEU A 218 5.47 15.32 -7.66
C LEU A 218 4.12 14.77 -7.14
N ARG A 219 4.08 13.55 -6.63
CA ARG A 219 2.88 13.02 -5.94
C ARG A 219 2.56 13.83 -4.69
N ALA A 220 3.58 14.19 -3.92
CA ALA A 220 3.48 15.05 -2.76
C ALA A 220 2.90 16.42 -3.11
N ALA A 221 3.40 17.07 -4.17
CA ALA A 221 2.89 18.36 -4.65
C ALA A 221 1.37 18.29 -4.95
N PHE A 222 0.94 17.26 -5.68
CA PHE A 222 -0.47 17.09 -6.03
C PHE A 222 -1.35 16.89 -4.80
N ILE A 223 -0.93 16.02 -3.87
CA ILE A 223 -1.67 15.74 -2.62
C ILE A 223 -1.70 16.99 -1.74
N ALA A 224 -0.60 17.73 -1.62
CA ALA A 224 -0.54 18.95 -0.84
C ALA A 224 -1.46 20.04 -1.41
N GLY A 225 -1.42 20.25 -2.73
CA GLY A 225 -2.32 21.17 -3.43
C GLY A 225 -3.79 20.80 -3.22
N LEU A 226 -4.17 19.51 -3.40
CA LEU A 226 -5.53 19.04 -3.10
C LEU A 226 -5.94 19.33 -1.65
N SER A 227 -5.03 19.09 -0.71
CA SER A 227 -5.30 19.25 0.72
C SER A 227 -5.55 20.70 1.10
N GLU A 228 -4.72 21.62 0.59
CA GLU A 228 -4.91 23.06 0.78
C GLU A 228 -6.20 23.55 0.10
N GLY A 229 -6.42 23.17 -1.16
CA GLY A 229 -7.60 23.58 -1.92
C GLY A 229 -8.92 23.11 -1.31
N MET A 230 -8.92 21.94 -0.66
CA MET A 230 -10.08 21.40 0.07
C MET A 230 -10.18 21.88 1.53
N GLY A 231 -9.24 22.71 2.01
CA GLY A 231 -9.22 23.21 3.38
C GLY A 231 -8.99 22.12 4.43
N LYS A 232 -8.19 21.09 4.13
CA LYS A 232 -7.85 20.02 5.08
C LYS A 232 -6.77 20.50 6.05
N ALA A 233 -6.75 19.94 7.26
CA ALA A 233 -5.58 20.09 8.12
C ALA A 233 -4.42 19.34 7.46
N PHE A 234 -3.41 20.03 6.95
CA PHE A 234 -2.27 19.37 6.32
C PHE A 234 -0.92 19.91 6.80
N ARG A 235 0.08 19.04 6.74
CA ARG A 235 1.47 19.36 7.05
C ARG A 235 2.38 18.71 6.02
N ILE A 236 3.34 19.50 5.54
CA ILE A 236 4.42 19.00 4.70
C ILE A 236 5.63 18.83 5.61
N LEU A 237 6.17 17.62 5.72
CA LEU A 237 7.37 17.36 6.52
C LEU A 237 8.59 17.22 5.60
N GLN A 238 9.74 17.74 6.01
CA GLN A 238 10.98 17.55 5.27
C GLN A 238 12.13 17.27 6.23
N ASN A 239 13.03 16.37 5.83
CA ASN A 239 14.30 16.16 6.51
C ASN A 239 15.41 16.95 5.80
N GLY A 240 16.01 17.92 6.50
CA GLY A 240 16.99 18.86 5.94
C GLY A 240 16.38 20.02 5.15
N ASP A 241 17.22 20.79 4.43
CA ASP A 241 16.83 22.07 3.81
C ASP A 241 16.38 21.97 2.33
N ASP A 242 16.57 20.81 1.70
CA ASP A 242 16.12 20.46 0.34
C ASP A 242 15.08 19.33 0.41
N PRO A 243 14.06 19.24 -0.46
CA PRO A 243 13.94 19.81 -1.80
C PRO A 243 13.00 21.04 -1.98
N VAL A 244 12.44 21.65 -0.93
CA VAL A 244 11.34 22.64 -1.08
C VAL A 244 11.61 23.70 -2.15
N PRO A 245 10.72 23.87 -3.15
CA PRO A 245 10.76 25.04 -4.02
C PRO A 245 10.61 26.31 -3.17
N LEU A 246 11.35 27.37 -3.49
CA LEU A 246 11.34 28.62 -2.71
C LEU A 246 9.92 29.11 -2.37
N ASP A 247 8.99 28.94 -3.31
CA ASP A 247 7.60 29.38 -3.22
C ASP A 247 6.79 28.69 -2.12
N TYR A 248 7.22 27.53 -1.63
CA TYR A 248 6.46 26.73 -0.66
C TYR A 248 7.16 26.57 0.70
N ARG A 249 8.29 27.25 0.94
CA ARG A 249 9.09 27.10 2.18
C ARG A 249 8.31 27.34 3.47
N ASP A 250 7.38 28.30 3.45
CA ASP A 250 6.59 28.66 4.63
C ASP A 250 5.56 27.57 5.01
N PHE A 251 5.23 26.67 4.09
CA PHE A 251 4.30 25.55 4.32
C PHE A 251 5.00 24.27 4.78
N VAL A 252 6.34 24.25 4.82
CA VAL A 252 7.13 23.05 5.11
C VAL A 252 7.70 23.09 6.52
N ASN A 253 7.39 22.04 7.27
CA ASN A 253 7.95 21.76 8.58
C ASN A 253 9.26 20.99 8.42
N VAL A 254 10.37 21.70 8.58
CA VAL A 254 11.72 21.13 8.50
C VAL A 254 12.06 20.40 9.80
N THR A 255 12.73 19.26 9.65
CA THR A 255 13.28 18.42 10.70
C THR A 255 14.74 18.13 10.40
N TYR A 256 15.57 18.06 11.43
CA TYR A 256 17.00 17.73 11.32
C TYR A 256 17.34 16.45 12.09
N HIS A 257 16.51 16.11 13.07
CA HIS A 257 16.56 14.86 13.83
C HIS A 257 15.21 14.12 13.72
N PRO A 258 15.18 12.78 13.71
CA PRO A 258 13.92 12.03 13.72
C PRO A 258 12.96 12.43 14.84
N ASP A 259 13.46 12.86 16.00
CA ASP A 259 12.61 13.28 17.12
C ASP A 259 11.90 14.63 16.90
N ASP A 260 12.39 15.49 16.00
CA ASP A 260 11.73 16.76 15.66
C ASP A 260 10.34 16.52 15.04
N VAL A 261 10.12 15.32 14.47
CA VAL A 261 8.81 14.87 13.97
C VAL A 261 7.75 14.89 15.07
N ASN A 262 8.14 14.70 16.34
CA ASN A 262 7.20 14.58 17.46
C ASN A 262 6.36 15.86 17.63
N ASP A 263 7.00 17.03 17.52
CA ASP A 263 6.38 18.32 17.74
C ASP A 263 5.46 18.68 16.58
N HIS A 264 5.94 18.51 15.34
CA HIS A 264 5.13 18.77 14.15
C HIS A 264 3.90 17.85 14.04
N ILE A 265 4.01 16.58 14.46
CA ILE A 265 2.87 15.66 14.52
C ILE A 265 1.91 16.02 15.66
N ALA A 266 2.39 16.57 16.77
CA ALA A 266 1.53 17.05 17.85
C ALA A 266 0.66 18.23 17.39
N ASP A 267 1.27 19.20 16.70
CA ASP A 267 0.55 20.34 16.11
C ASP A 267 -0.46 19.87 15.05
N PHE A 268 -0.04 18.98 14.15
CA PHE A 268 -0.93 18.35 13.17
C PHE A 268 -2.13 17.67 13.84
N ALA A 269 -1.90 16.87 14.88
CA ALA A 269 -2.95 16.17 15.60
C ALA A 269 -3.98 17.13 16.24
N SER A 270 -3.51 18.28 16.72
CA SER A 270 -4.35 19.36 17.26
C SER A 270 -5.22 20.00 16.17
N ASP A 271 -4.66 20.27 14.99
CA ASP A 271 -5.41 20.82 13.87
C ASP A 271 -6.45 19.84 13.32
N VAL A 272 -6.12 18.54 13.25
CA VAL A 272 -7.09 17.49 12.92
C VAL A 272 -8.22 17.44 13.96
N ALA A 273 -7.91 17.54 15.25
CA ALA A 273 -8.92 17.57 16.30
C ALA A 273 -9.85 18.80 16.19
N ARG A 274 -9.32 19.95 15.77
CA ARG A 274 -10.10 21.16 15.50
C ARG A 274 -11.03 20.95 14.30
N ALA A 275 -10.53 20.38 13.21
CA ALA A 275 -11.33 20.07 12.02
C ALA A 275 -12.48 19.07 12.33
N PHE A 276 -12.32 18.20 13.33
CA PHE A 276 -13.39 17.34 13.83
C PHE A 276 -14.52 18.10 14.56
N GLN A 277 -14.18 19.20 15.23
CA GLN A 277 -15.13 19.99 16.03
C GLN A 277 -15.90 20.99 15.17
N GLU A 278 -15.30 21.44 14.07
CA GLU A 278 -15.98 22.27 13.08
C GLU A 278 -17.10 21.46 12.42
N LYS A 279 -18.36 21.86 12.66
CA LYS A 279 -19.51 21.29 11.98
C LYS A 279 -19.37 21.59 10.48
N THR A 280 -18.94 20.60 9.70
CA THR A 280 -19.01 20.69 8.24
C THR A 280 -20.50 20.75 7.88
N GLU A 281 -20.97 21.91 7.40
CA GLU A 281 -22.27 21.98 6.74
C GLU A 281 -22.20 21.02 5.53
N GLU A 282 -22.91 19.89 5.61
CA GLU A 282 -23.04 18.98 4.49
C GLU A 282 -23.76 19.73 3.37
N GLN A 283 -23.01 20.27 2.42
CA GLN A 283 -23.56 20.86 1.22
C GLN A 283 -24.50 19.84 0.56
N LYS A 284 -25.77 20.22 0.37
CA LYS A 284 -26.75 19.43 -0.37
C LYS A 284 -26.26 19.24 -1.81
N LEU A 285 -25.64 18.10 -2.06
CA LEU A 285 -25.17 17.70 -3.38
C LEU A 285 -26.35 17.35 -4.30
N THR A 286 -26.18 17.66 -5.58
CA THR A 286 -26.96 17.10 -6.70
C THR A 286 -26.96 15.57 -6.66
N GLU A 287 -28.05 14.94 -7.10
CA GLU A 287 -28.17 13.48 -7.17
C GLU A 287 -27.10 12.89 -8.09
N ARG A 288 -26.06 12.28 -7.50
CA ARG A 288 -25.00 11.59 -8.25
C ARG A 288 -25.51 10.26 -8.83
N SER A 289 -25.02 9.88 -10.01
CA SER A 289 -25.24 8.55 -10.60
C SER A 289 -24.70 7.45 -9.67
N PHE A 290 -25.24 6.23 -9.81
CA PHE A 290 -24.82 5.09 -8.98
C PHE A 290 -23.31 4.82 -9.09
N LEU A 291 -22.76 4.82 -10.31
CA LEU A 291 -21.32 4.62 -10.55
C LEU A 291 -20.43 5.64 -9.83
N LYS A 292 -20.86 6.90 -9.74
CA LYS A 292 -20.14 7.97 -9.02
C LYS A 292 -20.21 7.83 -7.49
N LYS A 293 -21.26 7.18 -6.97
CA LYS A 293 -21.40 6.90 -5.52
C LYS A 293 -20.73 5.59 -5.12
N LEU A 294 -20.59 4.66 -6.07
CA LEU A 294 -20.05 3.33 -5.86
C LEU A 294 -18.67 3.43 -5.17
N ASN A 295 -18.50 2.74 -4.06
CA ASN A 295 -17.22 2.52 -3.40
C ASN A 295 -16.97 1.02 -3.32
N LEU A 296 -16.00 0.54 -4.10
CA LEU A 296 -15.63 -0.88 -4.10
C LEU A 296 -14.59 -1.21 -3.03
N GLY A 297 -14.25 -0.26 -2.15
CA GLY A 297 -13.17 -0.40 -1.17
C GLY A 297 -11.79 -0.14 -1.78
N SER A 298 -10.75 -0.38 -0.99
CA SER A 298 -9.35 -0.17 -1.40
C SER A 298 -8.71 -1.48 -1.86
N SER A 299 -7.69 -1.39 -2.72
CA SER A 299 -6.90 -2.55 -3.10
C SER A 299 -5.89 -2.98 -2.03
N SER A 300 -5.61 -2.12 -1.04
CA SER A 300 -4.91 -2.52 0.19
C SER A 300 -5.92 -2.63 1.33
N ALA A 301 -5.94 -3.78 2.00
CA ALA A 301 -6.88 -4.06 3.09
C ALA A 301 -6.70 -3.09 4.27
N GLU A 302 -5.50 -2.55 4.47
CA GLU A 302 -5.20 -1.58 5.53
C GLU A 302 -5.99 -0.27 5.37
N ASN A 303 -6.22 0.14 4.12
CA ASN A 303 -6.95 1.35 3.77
C ASN A 303 -8.47 1.24 3.91
N GLU A 304 -9.00 0.01 3.99
CA GLU A 304 -10.42 -0.28 4.15
C GLU A 304 -10.76 -0.99 5.46
N MET A 305 -9.79 -1.07 6.38
CA MET A 305 -9.86 -1.83 7.64
C MET A 305 -11.16 -1.64 8.44
N ARG A 306 -11.75 -0.45 8.39
CA ARG A 306 -12.96 -0.07 9.13
C ARG A 306 -14.27 -0.45 8.44
N ASP A 307 -14.25 -0.50 7.12
CA ASP A 307 -15.43 -0.75 6.30
C ASP A 307 -15.48 -2.20 5.79
N LEU A 308 -14.33 -2.90 5.80
CA LEU A 308 -14.16 -4.24 5.24
C LEU A 308 -15.19 -5.25 5.76
N SER A 309 -15.55 -5.20 7.04
CA SER A 309 -16.53 -6.13 7.63
C SER A 309 -17.91 -6.05 7.00
N SER A 310 -18.27 -4.93 6.36
CA SER A 310 -19.58 -4.75 5.73
C SER A 310 -19.74 -5.45 4.38
N TYR A 311 -18.64 -5.87 3.75
CA TYR A 311 -18.64 -6.51 2.43
C TYR A 311 -17.58 -7.62 2.31
N TYR A 312 -17.15 -8.18 3.44
CA TYR A 312 -16.17 -9.26 3.46
C TYR A 312 -16.79 -10.58 3.01
N LEU A 313 -16.11 -11.31 2.12
CA LEU A 313 -16.50 -12.66 1.73
C LEU A 313 -15.98 -13.67 2.75
N GLU A 314 -16.89 -14.29 3.50
CA GLU A 314 -16.55 -15.38 4.42
C GLU A 314 -16.26 -16.67 3.64
N THR A 315 -15.00 -17.14 3.70
CA THR A 315 -14.56 -18.39 3.08
C THR A 315 -14.28 -19.48 4.11
N ASP A 316 -14.19 -20.75 3.68
CA ASP A 316 -13.80 -21.85 4.58
C ASP A 316 -12.40 -21.64 5.18
N GLN A 317 -11.45 -21.11 4.38
CA GLN A 317 -10.11 -20.77 4.85
C GLN A 317 -10.16 -19.71 5.96
N TYR A 318 -10.99 -18.69 5.79
CA TYR A 318 -11.22 -17.68 6.82
C TYR A 318 -11.81 -18.30 8.09
N LEU A 319 -12.83 -19.14 7.97
CA LEU A 319 -13.49 -19.75 9.13
C LEU A 319 -12.56 -20.73 9.87
N LYS A 320 -11.71 -21.49 9.16
CA LYS A 320 -10.66 -22.34 9.76
C LYS A 320 -9.63 -21.51 10.52
N ALA A 321 -9.16 -20.42 9.93
CA ALA A 321 -8.26 -19.49 10.59
C ALA A 321 -8.94 -18.90 11.85
N LEU A 322 -10.18 -18.42 11.77
CA LEU A 322 -10.94 -17.87 12.89
C LEU A 322 -11.19 -18.89 14.03
N ARG A 323 -11.36 -20.17 13.71
CA ARG A 323 -11.51 -21.23 14.73
C ARG A 323 -10.19 -21.57 15.43
N GLY A 324 -9.04 -21.11 14.91
CA GLY A 324 -7.71 -21.48 15.40
C GLY A 324 -7.28 -22.87 14.91
N GLU A 325 -7.90 -23.38 13.84
CA GLU A 325 -7.53 -24.67 13.23
C GLU A 325 -6.31 -24.54 12.31
N ALA A 326 -5.99 -23.32 11.89
CA ALA A 326 -4.86 -23.02 11.02
C ALA A 326 -3.92 -22.02 11.70
N HIS A 327 -2.67 -22.44 11.86
CA HIS A 327 -1.62 -21.62 12.45
C HIS A 327 -0.80 -20.88 11.40
N LEU A 328 -0.81 -21.38 10.17
CA LEU A 328 -0.20 -20.73 9.02
C LEU A 328 -1.28 -20.36 8.01
N VAL A 329 -1.36 -19.08 7.66
CA VAL A 329 -2.22 -18.59 6.58
C VAL A 329 -1.33 -18.16 5.42
N ILE A 330 -1.36 -18.94 4.35
CA ILE A 330 -0.39 -18.86 3.27
C ILE A 330 -1.08 -18.32 2.04
N GLY A 331 -0.53 -17.28 1.42
CA GLY A 331 -1.12 -16.68 0.22
C GLY A 331 -0.18 -15.73 -0.51
N ARG A 332 -0.40 -15.52 -1.80
CA ARG A 332 0.39 -14.56 -2.60
C ARG A 332 0.12 -13.11 -2.20
N LYS A 333 0.95 -12.17 -2.67
CA LYS A 333 0.65 -10.74 -2.53
C LYS A 333 -0.66 -10.41 -3.26
N GLY A 334 -1.58 -9.73 -2.59
CA GLY A 334 -2.91 -9.43 -3.12
C GLY A 334 -3.95 -10.56 -3.07
N SER A 335 -3.68 -11.69 -2.41
CA SER A 335 -4.66 -12.79 -2.25
C SER A 335 -5.66 -12.61 -1.10
N GLY A 336 -5.51 -11.60 -0.25
CA GLY A 336 -6.40 -11.33 0.88
C GLY A 336 -5.92 -11.78 2.26
N LYS A 337 -4.62 -12.11 2.44
CA LYS A 337 -4.01 -12.42 3.75
C LYS A 337 -4.33 -11.38 4.82
N SER A 338 -3.98 -10.12 4.57
CA SER A 338 -4.22 -9.02 5.49
C SER A 338 -5.71 -8.75 5.73
N ALA A 339 -6.58 -9.10 4.77
CA ALA A 339 -8.03 -9.02 4.98
C ALA A 339 -8.51 -10.04 6.04
N ILE A 340 -8.05 -11.30 5.98
CA ILE A 340 -8.32 -12.31 7.02
C ILE A 340 -7.75 -11.87 8.37
N PHE A 341 -6.52 -11.36 8.40
CA PHE A 341 -5.89 -10.85 9.61
C PHE A 341 -6.75 -9.78 10.30
N LEU A 342 -7.22 -8.77 9.53
CA LEU A 342 -8.04 -7.69 10.05
C LEU A 342 -9.42 -8.19 10.52
N GLN A 343 -10.04 -9.11 9.78
CA GLN A 343 -11.34 -9.68 10.15
C GLN A 343 -11.29 -10.51 11.43
N ILE A 344 -10.29 -11.39 11.59
CA ILE A 344 -10.11 -12.16 12.83
C ILE A 344 -9.92 -11.19 14.00
N ARG A 345 -9.06 -10.18 13.82
CA ARG A 345 -8.76 -9.19 14.84
C ARG A 345 -10.02 -8.44 15.29
N ASP A 346 -10.82 -7.94 14.35
CA ASP A 346 -11.96 -7.09 14.66
C ASP A 346 -13.12 -7.90 15.26
N ILE A 347 -13.45 -9.06 14.68
CA ILE A 347 -14.49 -9.94 15.24
C ILE A 347 -14.13 -10.40 16.66
N GLU A 348 -12.89 -10.80 16.91
CA GLU A 348 -12.48 -11.30 18.23
C GLU A 348 -12.39 -10.19 19.29
N ARG A 349 -12.06 -8.96 18.86
CA ARG A 349 -12.16 -7.78 19.72
C ARG A 349 -13.60 -7.45 20.08
N ASP A 350 -14.55 -7.60 19.14
CA ASP A 350 -15.95 -7.26 19.36
C ASP A 350 -16.72 -8.34 20.13
N ARG A 351 -16.43 -9.62 19.89
CA ARG A 351 -17.06 -10.77 20.58
C ARG A 351 -17.00 -10.65 22.11
N ASN A 352 -15.85 -10.28 22.66
CA ASN A 352 -15.73 -10.03 24.10
C ASN A 352 -14.70 -8.93 24.40
N ARG A 353 -15.09 -7.69 24.07
CA ARG A 353 -14.24 -6.50 24.20
C ARG A 353 -13.57 -6.33 25.54
N SER A 354 -14.15 -6.81 26.63
CA SER A 354 -13.58 -6.67 27.97
C SER A 354 -12.62 -7.80 28.36
N LYS A 355 -12.74 -8.99 27.75
CA LYS A 355 -12.01 -10.20 28.16
C LYS A 355 -10.99 -10.70 27.12
N ASN A 356 -11.28 -10.64 25.82
CA ASN A 356 -10.41 -11.21 24.78
C ASN A 356 -9.14 -10.38 24.57
N ILE A 357 -7.97 -10.97 24.68
CA ILE A 357 -6.70 -10.28 24.43
C ILE A 357 -6.28 -10.59 23.00
N VAL A 358 -6.22 -9.56 22.14
CA VAL A 358 -5.89 -9.72 20.72
C VAL A 358 -4.68 -8.87 20.38
N LEU A 359 -3.56 -9.52 20.09
CA LEU A 359 -2.32 -8.92 19.62
C LEU A 359 -2.24 -9.05 18.10
N ASP A 360 -2.23 -7.89 17.44
CA ASP A 360 -2.02 -7.74 16.00
C ASP A 360 -0.61 -7.21 15.74
N LEU A 361 0.35 -8.13 15.60
CA LEU A 361 1.78 -7.83 15.52
C LEU A 361 2.22 -7.74 14.05
N LYS A 362 2.80 -6.60 13.67
CA LYS A 362 3.38 -6.35 12.35
C LYS A 362 4.83 -5.90 12.50
N PRO A 363 5.79 -6.84 12.61
CA PRO A 363 7.20 -6.47 12.69
C PRO A 363 7.65 -5.78 11.41
N ASP A 364 8.54 -4.81 11.56
CA ASP A 364 9.25 -4.18 10.45
C ASP A 364 10.42 -5.08 10.03
N GLY A 365 10.44 -5.54 8.77
CA GLY A 365 11.46 -6.47 8.32
C GLY A 365 12.87 -5.89 8.31
N TYR A 366 13.04 -4.57 8.16
CA TYR A 366 14.37 -3.96 8.32
C TYR A 366 14.88 -4.11 9.75
N LYS A 367 14.00 -3.98 10.74
CA LYS A 367 14.34 -4.22 12.15
C LYS A 367 14.60 -5.70 12.44
N LEU A 368 13.89 -6.60 11.76
CA LEU A 368 14.17 -8.05 11.83
C LEU A 368 15.53 -8.42 11.21
N ILE A 369 15.94 -7.76 10.12
CA ILE A 369 17.29 -7.93 9.57
C ILE A 369 18.35 -7.39 10.53
N LYS A 370 18.18 -6.16 11.04
CA LYS A 370 19.11 -5.61 12.03
C LYS A 370 19.23 -6.54 13.25
N PHE A 371 18.10 -7.10 13.69
CA PHE A 371 18.05 -8.12 14.73
C PHE A 371 18.88 -9.36 14.36
N LYS A 372 18.66 -9.92 13.16
CA LYS A 372 19.43 -11.04 12.60
C LYS A 372 20.93 -10.74 12.63
N GLU A 373 21.35 -9.68 11.97
CA GLU A 373 22.77 -9.31 11.79
C GLU A 373 23.46 -9.15 13.14
N ARG A 374 22.81 -8.45 14.08
CA ARG A 374 23.37 -8.21 15.40
C ARG A 374 23.44 -9.48 16.24
N ILE A 375 22.42 -10.34 16.23
CA ILE A 375 22.44 -11.57 17.03
C ILE A 375 23.40 -12.63 16.45
N LEU A 376 23.40 -12.81 15.13
CA LEU A 376 24.23 -13.83 14.48
C LEU A 376 25.73 -13.56 14.65
N ASN A 377 26.14 -12.30 14.78
CA ASN A 377 27.55 -11.94 15.01
C ASN A 377 28.12 -12.47 16.34
N PHE A 378 27.27 -12.87 17.29
CA PHE A 378 27.71 -13.31 18.63
C PHE A 378 27.29 -14.72 19.01
N LEU A 379 26.53 -15.43 18.20
CA LEU A 379 26.06 -16.78 18.53
C LEU A 379 26.85 -17.85 17.75
N GLU A 380 26.90 -19.06 18.30
CA GLU A 380 27.41 -20.23 17.57
C GLU A 380 26.32 -20.83 16.69
N GLU A 381 26.71 -21.34 15.51
CA GLU A 381 25.77 -21.85 14.51
C GLU A 381 24.82 -22.96 15.03
N GLY A 382 25.28 -23.76 16.00
CA GLY A 382 24.47 -24.81 16.63
C GLY A 382 23.41 -24.32 17.63
N THR A 383 23.45 -23.05 18.06
CA THR A 383 22.58 -22.51 19.12
C THR A 383 21.54 -21.51 18.62
N TYR A 384 21.63 -21.06 17.36
CA TYR A 384 20.78 -20.01 16.79
C TYR A 384 19.29 -20.22 17.02
N LEU A 385 18.74 -21.38 16.63
CA LEU A 385 17.30 -21.61 16.69
C LEU A 385 16.75 -21.51 18.12
N HIS A 386 17.39 -22.18 19.08
CA HIS A 386 16.94 -22.19 20.47
C HIS A 386 17.01 -20.80 21.10
N THR A 387 18.08 -20.06 20.83
CA THR A 387 18.28 -18.73 21.38
C THR A 387 17.29 -17.71 20.81
N ILE A 388 17.10 -17.70 19.48
CA ILE A 388 16.12 -16.82 18.82
C ILE A 388 14.70 -17.18 19.29
N THR A 389 14.41 -18.47 19.50
CA THR A 389 13.10 -18.92 20.03
C THR A 389 12.86 -18.40 21.45
N ALA A 390 13.88 -18.44 22.33
CA ALA A 390 13.78 -17.91 23.68
C ALA A 390 13.60 -16.39 23.70
N PHE A 391 14.28 -15.68 22.79
CA PHE A 391 14.09 -14.25 22.60
C PHE A 391 12.66 -13.93 22.15
N TRP A 392 12.14 -14.64 21.14
CA TRP A 392 10.75 -14.49 20.70
C TRP A 392 9.76 -14.77 21.83
N GLU A 393 9.94 -15.85 22.59
CA GLU A 393 9.10 -16.15 23.75
C GLU A 393 9.08 -14.95 24.72
N TYR A 394 10.24 -14.37 25.02
CA TYR A 394 10.32 -13.23 25.92
C TYR A 394 9.61 -11.98 25.37
N VAL A 395 9.87 -11.62 24.11
CA VAL A 395 9.20 -10.51 23.42
C VAL A 395 7.69 -10.69 23.46
N LEU A 396 7.19 -11.89 23.15
CA LEU A 396 5.76 -12.15 23.12
C LEU A 396 5.12 -12.10 24.51
N LEU A 397 5.81 -12.56 25.56
CA LEU A 397 5.32 -12.41 26.93
C LEU A 397 5.24 -10.94 27.36
N LEU A 398 6.24 -10.13 27.01
CA LEU A 398 6.21 -8.69 27.25
C LEU A 398 5.06 -8.01 26.50
N GLU A 399 4.83 -8.39 25.25
CA GLU A 399 3.74 -7.85 24.43
C GLU A 399 2.35 -8.25 24.96
N ILE A 400 2.19 -9.50 25.43
CA ILE A 400 0.96 -9.93 26.09
C ILE A 400 0.73 -9.11 27.37
N CYS A 401 1.78 -8.90 28.16
CA CYS A 401 1.72 -8.08 29.38
C CYS A 401 1.33 -6.64 29.06
N TYR A 402 2.03 -6.01 28.11
CA TYR A 402 1.72 -4.67 27.63
C TYR A 402 0.26 -4.55 27.20
N LYS A 403 -0.24 -5.51 26.39
CA LYS A 403 -1.61 -5.47 25.88
C LYS A 403 -2.65 -5.59 27.00
N ILE A 404 -2.37 -6.41 28.01
CA ILE A 404 -3.20 -6.53 29.22
C ILE A 404 -3.22 -5.19 29.98
N LEU A 405 -2.04 -4.61 30.24
CA LEU A 405 -1.90 -3.37 30.98
C LEU A 405 -2.60 -2.20 30.27
N GLU A 406 -2.41 -2.07 28.95
CA GLU A 406 -3.10 -1.10 28.10
C GLU A 406 -4.63 -1.24 28.23
N LYS A 407 -5.13 -2.46 28.07
CA LYS A 407 -6.55 -2.75 27.99
C LYS A 407 -7.28 -2.59 29.33
N ASP A 408 -6.67 -3.02 30.42
CA ASP A 408 -7.29 -2.98 31.75
C ASP A 408 -6.89 -1.77 32.59
N LYS A 409 -6.13 -0.81 32.03
CA LYS A 409 -5.65 0.40 32.70
C LYS A 409 -6.72 1.13 33.53
N LYS A 410 -7.96 1.18 33.05
CA LYS A 410 -9.09 1.78 33.79
C LYS A 410 -9.90 0.73 34.57
N ARG A 411 -10.04 -0.47 34.00
CA ARG A 411 -10.91 -1.52 34.53
C ARG A 411 -10.40 -2.07 35.86
N HIS A 412 -9.09 -2.30 35.98
CA HIS A 412 -8.51 -2.92 37.17
C HIS A 412 -8.76 -2.11 38.45
N ILE A 413 -8.92 -0.78 38.34
CA ILE A 413 -9.19 0.11 39.48
C ILE A 413 -10.55 -0.21 40.12
N HIS A 414 -11.53 -0.61 39.30
CA HIS A 414 -12.91 -0.86 39.75
C HIS A 414 -13.23 -2.36 39.92
N ASP A 415 -12.30 -3.23 39.55
CA ASP A 415 -12.47 -4.69 39.56
C ASP A 415 -11.46 -5.29 40.56
N HIS A 416 -11.93 -5.57 41.79
CA HIS A 416 -11.10 -6.10 42.87
C HIS A 416 -10.39 -7.41 42.52
N VAL A 417 -10.93 -8.19 41.58
CA VAL A 417 -10.32 -9.45 41.11
C VAL A 417 -9.08 -9.16 40.27
N LEU A 418 -9.11 -8.09 39.48
CA LEU A 418 -8.00 -7.73 38.58
C LEU A 418 -6.95 -6.85 39.27
N TYR A 419 -7.31 -6.12 40.33
CA TYR A 419 -6.49 -5.07 40.93
C TYR A 419 -5.08 -5.52 41.33
N ASP A 420 -4.97 -6.58 42.13
CA ASP A 420 -3.68 -7.05 42.66
C ASP A 420 -2.81 -7.65 41.54
N GLY A 421 -3.39 -8.50 40.69
CA GLY A 421 -2.69 -9.09 39.55
C GLY A 421 -2.22 -8.06 38.53
N TYR A 422 -3.03 -7.01 38.28
CA TYR A 422 -2.65 -5.90 37.41
C TYR A 422 -1.44 -5.17 37.99
N ARG A 423 -1.44 -4.85 39.29
CA ARG A 423 -0.30 -4.16 39.93
C ARG A 423 0.96 -5.03 39.93
N ALA A 424 0.84 -6.34 40.15
CA ALA A 424 1.96 -7.26 40.07
C ALA A 424 2.58 -7.24 38.66
N LEU A 425 1.77 -7.38 37.61
CA LEU A 425 2.22 -7.29 36.22
C LEU A 425 2.84 -5.93 35.90
N ALA A 426 2.21 -4.83 36.32
CA ALA A 426 2.71 -3.48 36.08
C ALA A 426 4.07 -3.24 36.75
N ASN A 427 4.28 -3.77 37.95
CA ASN A 427 5.57 -3.68 38.64
C ASN A 427 6.66 -4.47 37.92
N ILE A 428 6.36 -5.71 37.49
CA ILE A 428 7.31 -6.53 36.73
C ILE A 428 7.66 -5.84 35.41
N TYR A 429 6.68 -5.25 34.73
CA TYR A 429 6.89 -4.57 33.45
C TYR A 429 7.67 -3.24 33.57
N ASN A 430 7.37 -2.42 34.59
CA ASN A 430 7.96 -1.08 34.76
C ASN A 430 9.35 -1.08 35.40
N VAL A 431 9.75 -2.15 36.11
CA VAL A 431 11.10 -2.24 36.71
C VAL A 431 12.21 -2.29 35.63
N ASP A 432 11.85 -2.57 34.39
CA ASP A 432 12.79 -2.79 33.29
C ASP A 432 13.05 -1.56 32.39
N ASP A 433 12.64 -0.34 32.75
CA ASP A 433 12.85 0.88 31.92
C ASP A 433 12.41 0.68 30.45
N TYR A 434 11.43 -0.20 30.24
CA TYR A 434 10.88 -0.50 28.93
C TYR A 434 9.97 0.66 28.53
N ASP A 435 10.52 1.60 27.77
CA ASP A 435 9.79 2.79 27.36
C ASP A 435 8.58 2.38 26.51
N SER A 436 7.38 2.52 27.08
CA SER A 436 6.11 2.09 26.48
C SER A 436 5.70 2.93 25.26
N ASP A 437 6.47 3.99 24.98
CA ASP A 437 6.24 4.96 23.94
C ASP A 437 6.80 4.47 22.60
N GLY A 438 6.49 3.26 22.14
CA GLY A 438 6.88 2.83 20.79
C GLY A 438 5.88 1.85 20.20
N ASP A 439 5.86 1.68 18.87
CA ASP A 439 5.15 0.54 18.28
C ASP A 439 5.89 -0.78 18.53
N PHE A 440 5.27 -1.94 18.25
CA PHE A 440 5.89 -3.25 18.48
C PHE A 440 7.32 -3.35 17.94
N SER A 441 7.53 -2.81 16.75
CA SER A 441 8.80 -2.79 16.04
C SER A 441 9.84 -1.90 16.76
N GLU A 442 9.46 -0.72 17.25
CA GLU A 442 10.32 0.13 18.09
C GLU A 442 10.66 -0.53 19.43
N ARG A 443 9.67 -1.11 20.12
CA ARG A 443 9.85 -1.75 21.42
C ARG A 443 10.74 -3.00 21.33
N MET A 444 10.60 -3.78 20.26
CA MET A 444 11.50 -4.90 19.99
C MET A 444 12.94 -4.43 19.74
N SER A 445 13.15 -3.34 18.99
CA SER A 445 14.48 -2.77 18.80
C SER A 445 15.09 -2.21 20.08
N GLN A 446 14.32 -1.53 20.92
CA GLN A 446 14.80 -1.07 22.23
C GLN A 446 15.22 -2.22 23.13
N LEU A 447 14.40 -3.29 23.18
CA LEU A 447 14.75 -4.51 23.92
C LEU A 447 16.08 -5.07 23.43
N MET A 448 16.26 -5.08 22.11
CA MET A 448 17.48 -5.56 21.48
C MET A 448 18.70 -4.72 21.82
N GLU A 449 18.60 -3.39 21.74
CA GLU A 449 19.69 -2.49 22.15
C GLU A 449 20.03 -2.66 23.63
N LYS A 450 19.03 -2.86 24.49
CA LYS A 450 19.24 -3.12 25.92
C LYS A 450 20.02 -4.41 26.13
N VAL A 451 19.55 -5.53 25.58
CA VAL A 451 20.23 -6.84 25.67
C VAL A 451 21.65 -6.75 25.10
N TYR A 452 21.83 -6.01 24.00
CA TYR A 452 23.13 -5.78 23.38
C TYR A 452 24.09 -4.96 24.26
N SER A 453 23.63 -3.84 24.80
CA SER A 453 24.44 -2.97 25.67
C SER A 453 24.83 -3.64 26.99
N GLU A 454 23.92 -4.43 27.58
CA GLU A 454 24.21 -5.23 28.76
C GLU A 454 25.27 -6.29 28.45
N TYR A 455 25.20 -6.93 27.29
CA TYR A 455 26.22 -7.86 26.83
C TYR A 455 27.59 -7.18 26.66
N GLU A 456 27.67 -6.04 25.96
CA GLU A 456 28.92 -5.29 25.82
C GLU A 456 29.52 -4.89 27.17
N SER A 457 28.67 -4.49 28.13
CA SER A 457 29.12 -4.11 29.48
C SER A 457 29.73 -5.28 30.27
N ILE A 458 29.25 -6.50 30.05
CA ILE A 458 29.72 -7.72 30.73
C ILE A 458 30.99 -8.27 30.07
N HIS A 459 31.16 -8.04 28.77
CA HIS A 459 32.23 -8.63 27.96
C HIS A 459 33.27 -7.62 27.42
N SER A 460 33.26 -6.38 27.92
CA SER A 460 34.21 -5.33 27.53
C SER A 460 35.67 -5.79 27.61
N GLY A 461 36.35 -5.87 26.47
CA GLY A 461 37.79 -6.17 26.35
C GLY A 461 38.16 -7.55 25.80
N LYS A 462 37.21 -8.38 25.32
CA LYS A 462 37.51 -9.63 24.60
C LYS A 462 37.00 -9.59 23.17
N GLU A 463 37.90 -9.65 22.18
CA GLU A 463 37.51 -9.85 20.78
C GLU A 463 36.94 -11.27 20.61
N LYS A 464 35.70 -11.37 20.11
CA LYS A 464 34.98 -12.62 19.78
C LYS A 464 34.75 -13.58 20.95
N VAL A 465 33.86 -13.22 21.87
CA VAL A 465 33.19 -14.21 22.74
C VAL A 465 31.94 -14.68 22.02
N SER A 466 31.81 -15.99 21.77
CA SER A 466 30.56 -16.61 21.32
C SER A 466 29.65 -16.85 22.52
N LEU A 467 28.40 -16.42 22.43
CA LEU A 467 27.36 -16.66 23.43
C LEU A 467 26.85 -18.09 23.30
N SER A 468 26.92 -18.85 24.39
CA SER A 468 26.17 -20.10 24.48
C SER A 468 24.68 -19.81 24.67
N SER A 469 23.80 -20.76 24.33
CA SER A 469 22.36 -20.63 24.63
C SER A 469 22.12 -20.37 26.11
N SER A 470 22.94 -20.92 27.02
CA SER A 470 22.83 -20.67 28.46
C SER A 470 23.16 -19.23 28.85
N ASP A 471 24.14 -18.58 28.21
CA ASP A 471 24.54 -17.21 28.56
C ASP A 471 23.50 -16.19 28.10
N LEU A 472 22.96 -16.36 26.88
CA LEU A 472 21.90 -15.50 26.37
C LEU A 472 20.57 -15.76 27.09
N THR A 473 20.27 -17.03 27.42
CA THR A 473 19.18 -17.35 28.34
C THR A 473 19.42 -16.68 29.69
N GLN A 474 20.63 -16.66 30.25
CA GLN A 474 20.90 -16.01 31.52
C GLN A 474 20.78 -14.48 31.47
N LEU A 475 21.17 -13.85 30.35
CA LEU A 475 20.94 -12.42 30.08
C LEU A 475 19.44 -12.12 29.99
N LEU A 476 18.69 -12.92 29.23
CA LEU A 476 17.23 -12.77 29.10
C LEU A 476 16.48 -13.09 30.40
N TYR A 477 16.95 -14.09 31.17
CA TYR A 477 16.35 -14.54 32.44
C TYR A 477 16.89 -13.79 33.67
N LYS A 478 17.79 -12.81 33.48
CA LYS A 478 18.08 -11.81 34.51
C LYS A 478 16.85 -10.91 34.73
N HIS A 479 16.07 -10.70 33.68
CA HIS A 479 14.70 -10.23 33.75
C HIS A 479 13.83 -11.37 34.29
N ASP A 480 12.84 -11.06 35.12
CA ASP A 480 12.06 -12.06 35.85
C ASP A 480 11.05 -12.77 34.93
N VAL A 481 11.47 -13.32 33.77
CA VAL A 481 10.65 -13.99 32.75
C VAL A 481 9.80 -15.09 33.36
N LYS A 482 10.35 -15.79 34.36
CA LYS A 482 9.63 -16.82 35.08
C LYS A 482 8.50 -16.23 35.92
N ALA A 483 8.73 -15.14 36.66
CA ALA A 483 7.68 -14.44 37.40
C ALA A 483 6.67 -13.81 36.45
N LEU A 484 7.11 -13.12 35.39
CA LEU A 484 6.26 -12.54 34.36
C LEU A 484 5.32 -13.61 33.78
N ARG A 485 5.86 -14.76 33.37
CA ARG A 485 5.06 -15.86 32.83
C ARG A 485 4.07 -16.42 33.86
N GLN A 486 4.48 -16.56 35.12
CA GLN A 486 3.58 -17.06 36.17
C GLN A 486 2.43 -16.07 36.46
N GLU A 487 2.75 -14.78 36.56
CA GLU A 487 1.74 -13.74 36.78
C GLU A 487 0.80 -13.60 35.57
N LEU A 488 1.32 -13.69 34.34
CA LEU A 488 0.50 -13.71 33.14
C LEU A 488 -0.46 -14.90 33.12
N LEU A 489 0.02 -16.09 33.47
CA LEU A 489 -0.81 -17.29 33.57
C LEU A 489 -1.92 -17.14 34.61
N ASN A 490 -1.65 -16.49 35.74
CA ASN A 490 -2.66 -16.25 36.77
C ASN A 490 -3.66 -15.17 36.33
N TYR A 491 -3.17 -14.08 35.74
CA TYR A 491 -4.01 -12.98 35.30
C TYR A 491 -4.96 -13.39 34.16
N MET A 492 -4.47 -14.22 33.23
CA MET A 492 -5.24 -14.71 32.08
C MET A 492 -6.41 -15.63 32.45
N GLU A 493 -6.44 -16.22 33.64
CA GLU A 493 -7.62 -16.96 34.13
C GLU A 493 -8.87 -16.07 34.23
N ASN A 494 -8.68 -14.75 34.38
CA ASN A 494 -9.76 -13.77 34.41
C ASN A 494 -10.14 -13.25 33.01
N LYS A 495 -9.51 -13.78 31.96
CA LYS A 495 -9.64 -13.34 30.57
C LYS A 495 -10.36 -14.37 29.70
N GLY A 496 -10.60 -13.99 28.45
CA GLY A 496 -11.22 -14.83 27.43
C GLY A 496 -10.12 -15.45 26.58
N THR A 497 -10.30 -15.39 25.27
CA THR A 497 -9.32 -15.90 24.30
C THR A 497 -8.11 -14.97 24.19
N LEU A 498 -6.91 -15.55 24.07
CA LEU A 498 -5.68 -14.87 23.65
C LEU A 498 -5.41 -15.17 22.17
N TRP A 499 -5.35 -14.12 21.36
CA TRP A 499 -4.97 -14.17 19.96
C TRP A 499 -3.60 -13.55 19.74
N LEU A 500 -2.70 -14.31 19.11
CA LEU A 500 -1.42 -13.82 18.57
C LEU A 500 -1.46 -13.88 17.05
N LEU A 501 -1.67 -12.73 16.42
CA LEU A 501 -1.74 -12.59 14.96
C LEU A 501 -0.46 -11.92 14.46
N PHE A 502 0.16 -12.49 13.43
CA PHE A 502 1.36 -11.93 12.82
C PHE A 502 1.22 -11.75 11.32
N ASP A 503 1.38 -10.53 10.82
CA ASP A 503 1.39 -10.21 9.38
C ASP A 503 2.67 -9.45 9.03
N ASN A 504 3.04 -9.40 7.75
CA ASN A 504 4.21 -8.68 7.23
C ASN A 504 5.58 -9.12 7.79
N ILE A 505 5.71 -10.32 8.37
CA ILE A 505 7.02 -10.83 8.83
C ILE A 505 8.00 -10.97 7.65
N ASP A 506 7.47 -11.20 6.46
CA ASP A 506 8.15 -11.32 5.18
C ASP A 506 8.44 -9.98 4.49
N ASN A 507 8.00 -8.84 5.03
CA ASN A 507 8.23 -7.52 4.42
C ASN A 507 9.54 -6.92 4.91
N GLY A 508 10.62 -7.12 4.16
CA GLY A 508 11.90 -6.43 4.38
C GLY A 508 13.14 -7.26 4.16
N TRP A 509 13.00 -8.58 3.93
CA TRP A 509 14.12 -9.48 3.65
C TRP A 509 14.89 -9.09 2.37
N PRO A 510 16.18 -9.43 2.26
CA PRO A 510 17.02 -8.99 1.15
C PRO A 510 16.41 -9.35 -0.20
N THR A 511 16.47 -8.42 -1.15
CA THR A 511 16.00 -8.65 -2.52
C THR A 511 16.74 -9.79 -3.21
N SER A 512 17.96 -10.13 -2.75
CA SER A 512 18.78 -11.26 -3.21
C SER A 512 18.18 -12.65 -2.95
N GLY A 513 16.99 -12.71 -2.32
CA GLY A 513 16.32 -13.92 -1.90
C GLY A 513 16.57 -14.22 -0.43
N LEU A 514 15.68 -15.03 0.16
CA LEU A 514 15.77 -15.47 1.54
C LEU A 514 16.97 -16.41 1.75
N GLU A 515 17.80 -16.08 2.73
CA GLU A 515 18.88 -16.94 3.19
C GLU A 515 18.38 -17.96 4.23
N HIS A 516 19.15 -19.03 4.45
CA HIS A 516 18.87 -20.03 5.48
C HIS A 516 18.57 -19.41 6.86
N ASN A 517 19.35 -18.38 7.22
CA ASN A 517 19.21 -17.69 8.51
C ASN A 517 17.91 -16.88 8.63
N ASP A 518 17.30 -16.47 7.52
CA ASP A 518 16.03 -15.74 7.50
C ASP A 518 14.88 -16.67 7.89
N LEU A 519 14.92 -17.89 7.35
CA LEU A 519 13.97 -18.95 7.66
C LEU A 519 14.07 -19.40 9.11
N LEU A 520 15.26 -19.33 9.72
CA LEU A 520 15.44 -19.61 11.16
C LEU A 520 14.65 -18.66 12.06
N ILE A 521 14.53 -17.37 11.69
CA ILE A 521 13.78 -16.39 12.50
C ILE A 521 12.28 -16.67 12.45
N ILE A 522 11.74 -16.97 11.27
CA ILE A 522 10.33 -17.33 11.09
C ILE A 522 10.04 -18.63 11.83
N ARG A 523 10.92 -19.63 11.70
CA ARG A 523 10.80 -20.89 12.42
C ARG A 523 10.82 -20.70 13.93
N ALA A 524 11.76 -19.90 14.44
CA ALA A 524 11.87 -19.61 15.87
C ALA A 524 10.61 -18.91 16.40
N LEU A 525 9.98 -18.03 15.60
CA LEU A 525 8.72 -17.40 15.96
C LEU A 525 7.58 -18.43 16.04
N ILE A 526 7.46 -19.33 15.06
CA ILE A 526 6.48 -20.41 15.07
C ILE A 526 6.70 -21.30 16.30
N ASP A 527 7.93 -21.71 16.58
CA ASP A 527 8.26 -22.53 17.74
C ASP A 527 7.94 -21.82 19.07
N ALA A 528 8.19 -20.51 19.17
CA ALA A 528 7.87 -19.69 20.34
C ALA A 528 6.36 -19.58 20.57
N THR A 529 5.57 -19.32 19.53
CA THR A 529 4.11 -19.25 19.62
C THR A 529 3.51 -20.60 20.05
N ARG A 530 4.00 -21.71 19.51
CA ARG A 530 3.64 -23.07 19.95
C ARG A 530 3.98 -23.34 21.40
N LYS A 531 5.12 -22.87 21.86
CA LYS A 531 5.52 -23.00 23.27
C LYS A 531 4.56 -22.24 24.18
N ILE A 532 4.15 -21.03 23.80
CA ILE A 532 3.17 -20.24 24.55
C ILE A 532 1.81 -20.95 24.59
N GLU A 533 1.28 -21.41 23.45
CA GLU A 533 0.02 -22.18 23.38
C GLU A 533 0.04 -23.39 24.30
N ARG A 534 1.11 -24.19 24.27
CA ARG A 534 1.25 -25.38 25.13
C ARG A 534 1.35 -25.04 26.61
N VAL A 535 2.02 -23.96 26.98
CA VAL A 535 2.21 -23.57 28.38
C VAL A 535 0.92 -23.00 28.95
N PHE A 536 0.25 -22.11 28.23
CA PHE A 536 -1.00 -21.48 28.67
C PHE A 536 -2.18 -22.46 28.60
N GLY A 537 -2.22 -23.34 27.59
CA GLY A 537 -3.28 -24.33 27.43
C GLY A 537 -3.33 -25.38 28.55
N LYS A 538 -2.22 -25.59 29.30
CA LYS A 538 -2.22 -26.42 30.52
C LYS A 538 -3.14 -25.90 31.63
N LYS A 539 -3.50 -24.61 31.59
CA LYS A 539 -4.45 -23.98 32.50
C LYS A 539 -5.86 -23.84 31.88
N GLU A 540 -6.17 -24.59 30.83
CA GLU A 540 -7.44 -24.52 30.09
C GLU A 540 -7.72 -23.11 29.51
N LEU A 541 -6.68 -22.30 29.32
CA LEU A 541 -6.78 -21.00 28.65
C LEU A 541 -6.93 -21.22 27.14
N ASP A 542 -7.81 -20.46 26.50
CA ASP A 542 -8.00 -20.49 25.04
C ASP A 542 -6.97 -19.58 24.37
N ILE A 543 -5.95 -20.16 23.73
CA ILE A 543 -4.89 -19.44 23.00
C ILE A 543 -4.92 -19.88 21.56
N LYS A 544 -4.91 -18.90 20.66
CA LYS A 544 -4.89 -19.10 19.21
C LYS A 544 -3.79 -18.26 18.59
N THR A 545 -3.05 -18.86 17.67
CA THR A 545 -1.98 -18.19 16.93
C THR A 545 -2.24 -18.33 15.43
N ALA A 546 -1.96 -17.27 14.68
CA ALA A 546 -1.94 -17.31 13.23
C ALA A 546 -0.80 -16.45 12.68
N VAL A 547 0.05 -17.06 11.86
CA VAL A 547 1.17 -16.42 11.17
C VAL A 547 0.85 -16.38 9.67
N PHE A 548 0.85 -15.18 9.10
CA PHE A 548 0.54 -14.94 7.71
C PHE A 548 1.85 -14.89 6.91
N LEU A 549 1.96 -15.71 5.87
CA LEU A 549 3.19 -15.85 5.09
C LEU A 549 2.88 -15.85 3.58
N ARG A 550 3.84 -15.41 2.76
CA ARG A 550 3.77 -15.65 1.31
C ARG A 550 4.06 -17.11 0.96
N ASN A 551 3.49 -17.57 -0.17
CA ASN A 551 3.65 -18.95 -0.65
C ASN A 551 5.11 -19.34 -0.88
N ASP A 552 5.90 -18.46 -1.49
CA ASP A 552 7.34 -18.66 -1.77
C ASP A 552 8.16 -18.83 -0.48
N VAL A 553 7.88 -18.01 0.53
CA VAL A 553 8.54 -18.11 1.85
C VAL A 553 8.17 -19.43 2.54
N TYR A 554 6.90 -19.82 2.48
CA TYR A 554 6.44 -21.08 3.04
C TYR A 554 7.07 -22.30 2.35
N GLU A 555 7.18 -22.31 1.02
CA GLU A 555 7.82 -23.41 0.30
C GLU A 555 9.29 -23.60 0.69
N LEU A 556 10.03 -22.51 0.89
CA LEU A 556 11.41 -22.57 1.37
C LEU A 556 11.47 -23.11 2.80
N LEU A 557 10.59 -22.65 3.69
CA LEU A 557 10.47 -23.14 5.06
C LEU A 557 10.21 -24.66 5.11
N VAL A 558 9.33 -25.18 4.25
CA VAL A 558 9.02 -26.62 4.14
C VAL A 558 10.18 -27.44 3.57
N LYS A 559 10.98 -26.87 2.66
CA LYS A 559 12.15 -27.55 2.09
C LYS A 559 13.26 -27.74 3.13
N GLU A 560 13.47 -26.76 4.00
CA GLU A 560 14.52 -26.80 5.03
C GLU A 560 14.12 -27.52 6.32
N THR A 561 12.83 -27.76 6.52
CA THR A 561 12.33 -28.47 7.70
C THR A 561 12.17 -29.96 7.43
N ALA A 562 12.81 -30.79 8.25
CA ALA A 562 12.63 -32.25 8.22
C ALA A 562 11.21 -32.68 8.65
N ASP A 563 10.54 -31.84 9.46
CA ASP A 563 9.22 -32.07 10.04
C ASP A 563 8.07 -31.57 9.13
N ARG A 564 7.99 -32.10 7.91
CA ARG A 564 6.95 -31.74 6.94
C ARG A 564 5.55 -32.01 7.50
N GLY A 565 4.68 -30.99 7.52
CA GLY A 565 3.24 -31.15 7.76
C GLY A 565 2.78 -31.19 9.23
N LYS A 566 3.63 -30.81 10.20
CA LYS A 566 3.18 -30.67 11.61
C LYS A 566 2.30 -29.43 11.85
N GLU A 567 2.53 -28.37 11.07
CA GLU A 567 1.78 -27.12 11.20
C GLU A 567 0.52 -27.15 10.34
N ALA A 568 -0.64 -27.02 10.98
CA ALA A 568 -1.90 -26.88 10.27
C ALA A 568 -1.92 -25.54 9.52
N SER A 569 -2.13 -25.60 8.21
CA SER A 569 -2.08 -24.45 7.32
C SER A 569 -3.29 -24.34 6.41
N VAL A 570 -3.61 -23.12 6.00
CA VAL A 570 -4.61 -22.84 4.96
C VAL A 570 -3.95 -22.07 3.82
N LEU A 571 -4.26 -22.49 2.59
CA LEU A 571 -3.80 -21.86 1.35
C LEU A 571 -4.91 -20.95 0.80
N LEU A 572 -4.58 -19.69 0.59
CA LEU A 572 -5.45 -18.66 0.01
C LEU A 572 -5.23 -18.58 -1.49
N ASP A 573 -5.66 -19.63 -2.18
CA ASP A 573 -5.61 -19.73 -3.62
C ASP A 573 -7.02 -19.50 -4.19
N TRP A 574 -7.16 -18.48 -5.03
CA TRP A 574 -8.41 -18.18 -5.73
C TRP A 574 -8.39 -18.96 -7.04
N THR A 575 -9.02 -20.12 -7.08
CA THR A 575 -9.10 -20.95 -8.28
C THR A 575 -10.48 -20.95 -8.92
N ASP A 576 -11.49 -20.45 -8.19
CA ASP A 576 -12.88 -20.40 -8.63
C ASP A 576 -13.27 -18.96 -9.04
N PRO A 577 -13.58 -18.71 -10.32
CA PRO A 577 -14.08 -17.41 -10.80
C PRO A 577 -15.34 -16.94 -10.07
N ASP A 578 -16.20 -17.84 -9.62
CA ASP A 578 -17.46 -17.47 -8.98
C ASP A 578 -17.26 -16.90 -7.58
N LEU A 579 -16.20 -17.31 -6.87
CA LEU A 579 -15.79 -16.64 -5.63
C LEU A 579 -15.36 -15.19 -5.87
N LEU A 580 -14.68 -14.91 -6.98
CA LEU A 580 -14.30 -13.54 -7.35
C LEU A 580 -15.53 -12.70 -7.72
N ARG A 581 -16.51 -13.28 -8.43
CA ARG A 581 -17.79 -12.63 -8.72
C ARG A 581 -18.53 -12.29 -7.43
N GLU A 582 -18.59 -13.22 -6.48
CA GLU A 582 -19.26 -12.99 -5.20
C GLU A 582 -18.57 -11.91 -4.37
N LEU A 583 -17.23 -11.89 -4.34
CA LEU A 583 -16.46 -10.82 -3.69
C LEU A 583 -16.81 -9.44 -4.27
N VAL A 584 -16.93 -9.33 -5.60
CA VAL A 584 -17.32 -8.09 -6.26
C VAL A 584 -18.78 -7.76 -5.99
N ARG A 585 -19.68 -8.75 -5.98
CA ARG A 585 -21.10 -8.58 -5.67
C ARG A 585 -21.29 -7.92 -4.30
N LEU A 586 -20.69 -8.48 -3.25
CA LEU A 586 -20.80 -7.97 -1.88
C LEU A 586 -20.38 -6.49 -1.80
N ARG A 587 -19.29 -6.13 -2.50
CA ARG A 587 -18.79 -4.75 -2.57
C ARG A 587 -19.72 -3.81 -3.32
N ILE A 588 -20.34 -4.24 -4.42
CA ILE A 588 -21.32 -3.41 -5.15
C ILE A 588 -22.58 -3.22 -4.29
N VAL A 589 -23.07 -4.29 -3.68
CA VAL A 589 -24.32 -4.30 -2.92
C VAL A 589 -24.24 -3.44 -1.66
N ALA A 590 -23.09 -3.41 -1.00
CA ALA A 590 -22.83 -2.54 0.15
C ALA A 590 -22.99 -1.03 -0.13
N ASN A 591 -23.15 -0.62 -1.39
CA ASN A 591 -23.44 0.75 -1.80
C ASN A 591 -24.94 1.08 -1.88
N GLY A 592 -25.76 0.40 -1.07
CA GLY A 592 -27.19 0.69 -0.92
C GLY A 592 -28.10 -0.05 -1.90
N LEU A 593 -27.65 -1.20 -2.43
CA LEU A 593 -28.53 -2.15 -3.10
C LEU A 593 -29.10 -3.16 -2.09
N ASP A 594 -30.11 -3.92 -2.51
CA ASP A 594 -30.64 -5.03 -1.70
C ASP A 594 -29.57 -6.12 -1.53
N GLU A 595 -29.41 -6.65 -0.33
CA GLU A 595 -28.45 -7.73 0.00
C GLU A 595 -28.62 -8.96 -0.89
N ASN A 596 -29.86 -9.23 -1.34
CA ASN A 596 -30.22 -10.37 -2.19
C ASN A 596 -30.04 -10.10 -3.68
N THR A 597 -29.56 -8.91 -4.08
CA THR A 597 -29.29 -8.60 -5.49
C THR A 597 -28.28 -9.61 -6.05
N GLU A 598 -28.64 -10.31 -7.12
CA GLU A 598 -27.77 -11.26 -7.79
C GLU A 598 -26.57 -10.56 -8.44
N PHE A 599 -25.47 -11.30 -8.64
CA PHE A 599 -24.25 -10.75 -9.23
C PHE A 599 -24.50 -10.08 -10.59
N VAL A 600 -25.22 -10.75 -11.49
CA VAL A 600 -25.46 -10.24 -12.85
C VAL A 600 -26.21 -8.90 -12.80
N GLU A 601 -27.21 -8.76 -11.94
CA GLU A 601 -27.95 -7.51 -11.81
C GLU A 601 -27.07 -6.40 -11.22
N ALA A 602 -26.28 -6.71 -10.18
CA ALA A 602 -25.37 -5.75 -9.57
C ALA A 602 -24.27 -5.30 -10.54
N TRP A 603 -23.72 -6.23 -11.33
CA TRP A 603 -22.65 -6.00 -12.30
C TRP A 603 -23.12 -5.13 -13.47
N LEU A 604 -24.28 -5.44 -14.05
CA LEU A 604 -24.83 -4.68 -15.18
C LEU A 604 -25.29 -3.25 -14.82
N LYS A 605 -25.39 -2.92 -13.52
CA LYS A 605 -25.60 -1.53 -13.07
C LYS A 605 -24.36 -0.65 -13.21
N ILE A 606 -23.17 -1.24 -13.36
CA ILE A 606 -21.90 -0.50 -13.35
C ILE A 606 -21.10 -0.64 -14.63
N ILE A 607 -21.30 -1.70 -15.43
CA ILE A 607 -20.50 -1.99 -16.62
C ILE A 607 -21.35 -2.63 -17.73
N VAL A 608 -20.90 -2.47 -18.98
CA VAL A 608 -21.47 -3.17 -20.14
C VAL A 608 -21.40 -4.69 -19.97
N SER A 609 -22.35 -5.41 -20.58
CA SER A 609 -22.45 -6.87 -20.46
C SER A 609 -21.34 -7.63 -21.17
N HIS A 610 -20.86 -7.11 -22.30
CA HIS A 610 -19.85 -7.76 -23.12
C HIS A 610 -18.79 -6.76 -23.58
N TYR A 611 -17.59 -7.26 -23.83
CA TYR A 611 -16.50 -6.53 -24.46
C TYR A 611 -15.73 -7.47 -25.38
N LYS A 612 -15.51 -7.06 -26.63
CA LYS A 612 -14.87 -7.91 -27.68
C LYS A 612 -15.52 -9.30 -27.86
N GLY A 613 -16.82 -9.42 -27.59
CA GLY A 613 -17.57 -10.68 -27.70
C GLY A 613 -17.46 -11.61 -26.49
N GLU A 614 -16.70 -11.24 -25.45
CA GLU A 614 -16.62 -11.95 -24.18
C GLU A 614 -17.56 -11.30 -23.15
N GLU A 615 -18.08 -12.09 -22.22
CA GLU A 615 -18.83 -11.58 -21.05
C GLU A 615 -17.87 -10.75 -20.18
N SER A 616 -18.28 -9.56 -19.77
CA SER A 616 -17.35 -8.57 -19.20
C SER A 616 -16.77 -8.98 -17.85
N SER A 617 -17.52 -9.71 -17.00
CA SER A 617 -16.97 -10.21 -15.73
C SER A 617 -15.86 -11.24 -15.96
N GLN A 618 -16.06 -12.18 -16.89
CA GLN A 618 -15.06 -13.18 -17.26
C GLN A 618 -13.82 -12.50 -17.89
N TYR A 619 -14.03 -11.53 -18.79
CA TYR A 619 -12.95 -10.76 -19.41
C TYR A 619 -12.01 -10.13 -18.38
N PHE A 620 -12.56 -9.60 -17.28
CA PHE A 620 -11.81 -8.97 -16.19
C PHE A 620 -11.13 -10.02 -15.29
N ILE A 621 -11.83 -11.11 -14.97
CA ILE A 621 -11.28 -12.21 -14.15
C ILE A 621 -10.05 -12.82 -14.82
N ASP A 622 -10.12 -13.11 -16.12
CA ASP A 622 -9.01 -13.72 -16.87
C ASP A 622 -7.78 -12.80 -16.97
N ARG A 623 -7.94 -11.50 -16.67
CA ARG A 623 -6.87 -10.50 -16.66
C ARG A 623 -6.44 -10.10 -15.24
N SER A 624 -6.97 -10.76 -14.22
CA SER A 624 -6.67 -10.49 -12.81
C SER A 624 -5.60 -11.42 -12.20
N LEU A 625 -5.06 -12.37 -12.98
CA LEU A 625 -4.21 -13.47 -12.49
C LEU A 625 -4.84 -14.26 -11.33
N MET A 626 -6.18 -14.28 -11.27
CA MET A 626 -6.94 -14.81 -10.16
C MET A 626 -6.51 -14.24 -8.80
N ARG A 627 -6.27 -12.93 -8.72
CA ARG A 627 -6.01 -12.23 -7.45
C ARG A 627 -7.06 -11.14 -7.21
N PRO A 628 -7.77 -11.13 -6.06
CA PRO A 628 -8.79 -10.12 -5.76
C PRO A 628 -8.29 -8.68 -5.90
N ARG A 629 -7.06 -8.40 -5.45
CA ARG A 629 -6.43 -7.09 -5.57
C ARG A 629 -6.37 -6.61 -7.02
N PHE A 630 -5.93 -7.49 -7.92
CA PHE A 630 -5.75 -7.18 -9.33
C PHE A 630 -7.09 -7.02 -10.05
N LEU A 631 -8.08 -7.84 -9.69
CA LEU A 631 -9.45 -7.68 -10.19
C LEU A 631 -10.04 -6.32 -9.78
N LEU A 632 -9.95 -5.96 -8.51
CA LEU A 632 -10.44 -4.67 -8.00
C LEU A 632 -9.68 -3.49 -8.63
N ASN A 633 -8.37 -3.60 -8.81
CA ASN A 633 -7.58 -2.58 -9.50
C ASN A 633 -8.07 -2.36 -10.94
N LEU A 634 -8.24 -3.43 -11.71
CA LEU A 634 -8.72 -3.34 -13.09
C LEU A 634 -10.10 -2.66 -13.15
N ILE A 635 -11.04 -3.07 -12.29
CA ILE A 635 -12.37 -2.44 -12.20
C ILE A 635 -12.25 -0.95 -11.84
N ASN A 636 -11.42 -0.60 -10.87
CA ASN A 636 -11.22 0.78 -10.44
C ASN A 636 -10.57 1.65 -11.52
N HIS A 637 -9.65 1.12 -12.33
CA HIS A 637 -9.10 1.85 -13.47
C HIS A 637 -10.19 2.18 -14.50
N CYS A 638 -10.97 1.18 -14.91
CA CYS A 638 -12.07 1.39 -15.86
C CYS A 638 -13.12 2.36 -15.31
N LYS A 639 -13.48 2.22 -14.03
CA LYS A 639 -14.38 3.14 -13.32
C LYS A 639 -13.83 4.58 -13.27
N SER A 640 -12.54 4.75 -12.99
CA SER A 640 -11.89 6.07 -12.93
C SER A 640 -12.02 6.80 -14.26
N PHE A 641 -11.74 6.13 -15.38
CA PHE A 641 -11.95 6.70 -16.72
C PHE A 641 -13.42 7.04 -16.97
N ALA A 642 -14.35 6.14 -16.66
CA ALA A 642 -15.77 6.36 -16.83
C ALA A 642 -16.25 7.59 -16.03
N ILE A 643 -15.83 7.74 -14.77
CA ILE A 643 -16.18 8.89 -13.92
C ILE A 643 -15.58 10.18 -14.48
N ASN A 644 -14.30 10.17 -14.85
CA ASN A 644 -13.61 11.35 -15.38
C ASN A 644 -14.19 11.83 -16.72
N LEU A 645 -14.80 10.92 -17.48
CA LEU A 645 -15.51 11.20 -18.74
C LEU A 645 -17.02 11.42 -18.54
N ASN A 646 -17.51 11.43 -17.29
CA ASN A 646 -18.93 11.59 -16.94
C ASN A 646 -19.87 10.53 -17.56
N HIS A 647 -19.38 9.30 -17.73
CA HIS A 647 -20.23 8.18 -18.13
C HIS A 647 -21.05 7.66 -16.92
N GLU A 648 -22.26 7.15 -17.18
CA GLU A 648 -23.13 6.57 -16.15
C GLU A 648 -22.78 5.11 -15.84
N ILE A 649 -22.21 4.41 -16.82
CA ILE A 649 -21.72 3.03 -16.76
C ILE A 649 -20.34 2.96 -17.41
N ILE A 650 -19.53 1.97 -17.05
CA ILE A 650 -18.25 1.69 -17.68
C ILE A 650 -18.50 1.16 -19.10
N SER A 651 -18.13 1.95 -20.11
CA SER A 651 -18.27 1.63 -21.53
C SER A 651 -17.07 0.85 -22.08
N GLU A 652 -17.19 0.28 -23.28
CA GLU A 652 -16.07 -0.40 -23.96
C GLU A 652 -14.81 0.49 -24.08
N SER A 653 -14.99 1.78 -24.35
CA SER A 653 -13.89 2.74 -24.46
C SER A 653 -13.18 3.00 -23.12
N ASP A 654 -13.89 2.86 -22.01
CA ASP A 654 -13.32 2.97 -20.65
C ASP A 654 -12.58 1.68 -20.27
N ILE A 655 -13.08 0.52 -20.73
CA ILE A 655 -12.41 -0.77 -20.56
C ILE A 655 -11.06 -0.75 -21.28
N GLU A 656 -11.01 -0.27 -22.53
CA GLU A 656 -9.76 -0.20 -23.30
C GLU A 656 -8.69 0.67 -22.62
N LYS A 657 -9.07 1.90 -22.22
CA LYS A 657 -8.16 2.82 -21.51
C LYS A 657 -7.76 2.29 -20.13
N GLY A 658 -8.74 1.77 -19.38
CA GLY A 658 -8.53 1.21 -18.05
C GLY A 658 -7.61 -0.01 -18.08
N LEU A 659 -7.78 -0.90 -19.05
CA LEU A 659 -6.94 -2.08 -19.23
C LEU A 659 -5.50 -1.70 -19.59
N SER A 660 -5.29 -0.72 -20.47
CA SER A 660 -3.95 -0.22 -20.80
C SER A 660 -3.22 0.32 -19.56
N ALA A 661 -3.92 1.16 -18.79
CA ALA A 661 -3.42 1.72 -17.54
C ALA A 661 -3.11 0.64 -16.49
N TYR A 662 -4.01 -0.35 -16.35
CA TYR A 662 -3.86 -1.48 -15.43
C TYR A 662 -2.68 -2.40 -15.81
N ALA A 663 -2.52 -2.72 -17.10
CA ALA A 663 -1.48 -3.62 -17.56
C ALA A 663 -0.08 -3.09 -17.23
N SER A 664 0.13 -1.78 -17.35
CA SER A 664 1.39 -1.12 -16.99
C SER A 664 1.68 -1.22 -15.49
N ASP A 665 0.65 -1.07 -14.66
CA ASP A 665 0.79 -1.22 -13.20
C ASP A 665 1.04 -2.64 -12.78
N LEU A 666 0.32 -3.59 -13.38
CA LEU A 666 0.49 -5.00 -13.15
C LEU A 666 1.90 -5.46 -13.55
N LEU A 667 2.43 -5.00 -14.70
CA LEU A 667 3.79 -5.32 -15.14
C LEU A 667 4.82 -4.86 -14.10
N ARG A 668 4.65 -3.66 -13.54
CA ARG A 668 5.53 -3.12 -12.50
C ARG A 668 5.37 -3.85 -11.16
N ASP A 669 4.14 -4.16 -10.76
CA ASP A 669 3.84 -4.96 -9.56
C ASP A 669 4.56 -6.30 -9.59
N ILE A 670 4.45 -7.03 -10.70
CA ILE A 670 5.14 -8.31 -10.89
C ILE A 670 6.65 -8.11 -10.99
N GLY A 671 7.11 -7.02 -11.63
CA GLY A 671 8.53 -6.66 -11.66
C GLY A 671 9.12 -6.46 -10.26
N TYR A 672 8.41 -5.79 -9.35
CA TYR A 672 8.84 -5.65 -7.96
C TYR A 672 8.79 -6.98 -7.22
N GLU A 673 7.71 -7.77 -7.37
CA GLU A 673 7.63 -9.10 -6.77
C GLU A 673 8.78 -10.04 -7.23
N LEU A 674 9.22 -9.93 -8.48
CA LEU A 674 10.35 -10.69 -9.03
C LEU A 674 11.70 -10.17 -8.50
N ARG A 675 11.88 -8.85 -8.49
CA ARG A 675 13.10 -8.21 -7.96
C ARG A 675 13.35 -8.57 -6.51
N ASP A 676 12.30 -8.71 -5.69
CA ASP A 676 12.40 -9.11 -4.29
C ASP A 676 13.00 -10.51 -4.08
N ILE A 677 12.96 -11.37 -5.11
CA ILE A 677 13.46 -12.77 -5.05
C ILE A 677 14.72 -12.97 -5.90
N ALA A 678 14.80 -12.26 -7.01
CA ALA A 678 15.86 -12.35 -8.00
C ALA A 678 16.18 -10.94 -8.50
N PRO A 679 17.11 -10.20 -7.84
CA PRO A 679 17.49 -8.86 -8.27
C PRO A 679 18.03 -8.84 -9.69
N GLU A 680 18.67 -9.94 -10.10
CA GLU A 680 19.16 -10.18 -11.46
C GLU A 680 18.06 -10.24 -12.53
N SER A 681 16.78 -10.23 -12.13
CA SER A 681 15.62 -10.18 -13.04
C SER A 681 15.13 -8.75 -13.33
N GLU A 682 15.84 -7.72 -12.85
CA GLU A 682 15.47 -6.33 -13.10
C GLU A 682 15.31 -6.08 -14.61
N ASN A 683 14.14 -5.58 -14.99
CA ASN A 683 13.74 -5.32 -16.37
C ASN A 683 13.51 -6.53 -17.30
N VAL A 684 13.61 -7.78 -16.82
CA VAL A 684 13.42 -8.97 -17.68
C VAL A 684 12.04 -9.00 -18.34
N LEU A 685 11.00 -8.46 -17.70
CA LEU A 685 9.66 -8.41 -18.26
C LEU A 685 9.59 -7.55 -19.53
N TYR A 686 10.45 -6.53 -19.65
CA TYR A 686 10.47 -5.63 -20.79
C TYR A 686 11.15 -6.23 -22.03
N SER A 687 11.90 -7.34 -21.91
CA SER A 687 12.43 -8.03 -23.09
C SER A 687 11.32 -8.67 -23.94
N PHE A 688 10.10 -8.80 -23.40
CA PHE A 688 8.94 -9.33 -24.12
C PHE A 688 8.17 -8.28 -24.93
N ILE A 689 8.63 -7.01 -24.96
CA ILE A 689 7.96 -5.95 -25.73
C ILE A 689 7.92 -6.31 -27.22
N GLY A 690 6.75 -6.21 -27.85
CA GLY A 690 6.55 -6.45 -29.27
C GLY A 690 6.66 -7.92 -29.70
N CYS A 691 6.74 -8.85 -28.75
CA CYS A 691 6.81 -10.28 -29.03
C CYS A 691 5.46 -10.86 -29.46
N LYS A 692 5.47 -12.11 -29.95
CA LYS A 692 4.24 -12.89 -30.15
C LYS A 692 3.65 -13.31 -28.80
N SER A 693 2.32 -13.40 -28.72
CA SER A 693 1.61 -13.90 -27.53
C SER A 693 1.93 -15.37 -27.20
N GLU A 694 2.30 -16.15 -28.22
CA GLU A 694 2.70 -17.55 -28.13
C GLU A 694 4.13 -17.73 -28.63
N LEU A 695 4.98 -18.37 -27.83
CA LEU A 695 6.42 -18.52 -28.05
C LEU A 695 6.87 -19.95 -27.74
N ASN A 696 7.90 -20.43 -28.42
CA ASN A 696 8.55 -21.68 -28.00
C ASN A 696 9.43 -21.43 -26.77
N GLU A 697 9.68 -22.48 -25.98
CA GLU A 697 10.54 -22.37 -24.80
C GLU A 697 11.96 -21.86 -25.12
N SER A 698 12.53 -22.24 -26.27
CA SER A 698 13.82 -21.73 -26.73
C SER A 698 13.82 -20.22 -26.95
N ASP A 699 12.73 -19.69 -27.52
CA ASP A 699 12.58 -18.27 -27.84
C ASP A 699 12.44 -17.46 -26.55
N VAL A 700 11.65 -17.98 -25.60
CA VAL A 700 11.50 -17.38 -24.27
C VAL A 700 12.84 -17.35 -23.52
N LEU A 701 13.60 -18.44 -23.53
CA LEU A 701 14.91 -18.48 -22.88
C LEU A 701 15.90 -17.48 -23.52
N ALA A 702 15.83 -17.28 -24.84
CA ALA A 702 16.63 -16.27 -25.52
C ALA A 702 16.25 -14.85 -25.07
N LEU A 703 14.95 -14.52 -25.02
CA LEU A 703 14.46 -13.22 -24.54
C LEU A 703 14.85 -12.94 -23.08
N ILE A 704 14.83 -13.97 -22.22
CA ILE A 704 15.26 -13.82 -20.83
C ILE A 704 16.77 -13.57 -20.77
N ALA A 705 17.57 -14.24 -21.60
CA ALA A 705 19.02 -14.05 -21.67
C ALA A 705 19.44 -12.69 -22.27
N GLU A 706 18.57 -12.01 -23.01
CA GLU A 706 18.80 -10.61 -23.42
C GLU A 706 18.66 -9.65 -22.23
N GLY A 707 17.80 -9.97 -21.27
CA GLY A 707 17.54 -9.17 -20.08
C GLY A 707 18.28 -9.60 -18.81
N SER A 708 19.06 -10.69 -18.84
CA SER A 708 19.78 -11.25 -17.66
C SER A 708 21.06 -11.97 -18.06
N GLU A 709 21.98 -12.25 -17.12
CA GLU A 709 23.20 -13.00 -17.44
C GLU A 709 22.89 -14.46 -17.90
N PRO A 710 23.49 -14.94 -19.00
CA PRO A 710 23.21 -16.28 -19.53
C PRO A 710 23.62 -17.41 -18.58
N GLY A 711 22.78 -18.44 -18.43
CA GLY A 711 23.15 -19.68 -17.74
C GLY A 711 22.06 -20.25 -16.84
N GLU A 712 22.43 -20.67 -15.62
CA GLU A 712 21.46 -21.18 -14.64
C GLU A 712 20.45 -20.12 -14.19
N ILE A 713 20.86 -18.85 -14.20
CA ILE A 713 20.02 -17.69 -13.87
C ILE A 713 18.82 -17.60 -14.82
N THR A 714 19.05 -17.72 -16.13
CA THR A 714 17.98 -17.70 -17.15
C THR A 714 16.92 -18.77 -16.89
N LYS A 715 17.34 -19.99 -16.52
CA LYS A 715 16.42 -21.09 -16.19
C LYS A 715 15.64 -20.81 -14.91
N LYS A 716 16.30 -20.27 -13.88
CA LYS A 716 15.66 -19.86 -12.63
C LYS A 716 14.58 -18.80 -12.90
N ILE A 717 14.90 -17.75 -13.67
CA ILE A 717 13.95 -16.70 -14.04
C ILE A 717 12.78 -17.27 -14.84
N PHE A 718 13.02 -18.14 -15.81
CA PHE A 718 11.94 -18.80 -16.56
C PHE A 718 10.95 -19.55 -15.64
N GLN A 719 11.47 -20.28 -14.64
CA GLN A 719 10.63 -20.97 -13.66
C GLN A 719 9.84 -19.98 -12.79
N LEU A 720 10.45 -18.85 -12.41
CA LEU A 720 9.75 -17.78 -11.70
C LEU A 720 8.64 -17.18 -12.57
N LEU A 721 8.88 -16.86 -13.84
CA LEU A 721 7.86 -16.27 -14.71
C LEU A 721 6.63 -17.19 -14.90
N LEU A 722 6.83 -18.51 -14.95
CA LEU A 722 5.73 -19.49 -14.90
C LEU A 722 5.03 -19.47 -13.53
N TRP A 723 5.80 -19.45 -12.45
CA TRP A 723 5.27 -19.38 -11.08
C TRP A 723 4.46 -18.12 -10.82
N TYR A 724 4.82 -16.98 -11.40
CA TYR A 724 4.11 -15.72 -11.23
C TYR A 724 2.86 -15.59 -12.10
N GLY A 725 2.64 -16.54 -13.02
CA GLY A 725 1.53 -16.48 -13.97
C GLY A 725 1.72 -15.41 -15.05
N PHE A 726 2.95 -14.89 -15.21
CA PHE A 726 3.33 -14.07 -16.35
C PHE A 726 3.40 -14.94 -17.61
N LEU A 727 4.01 -16.13 -17.48
CA LEU A 727 3.99 -17.17 -18.49
C LEU A 727 3.01 -18.29 -18.09
N GLY A 728 2.33 -18.83 -19.10
CA GLY A 728 1.51 -20.03 -19.03
C GLY A 728 1.95 -21.07 -20.04
N ILE A 729 1.26 -22.20 -20.05
CA ILE A 729 1.45 -23.28 -21.02
C ILE A 729 0.16 -23.51 -21.79
N LYS A 730 0.30 -23.74 -23.10
CA LYS A 730 -0.79 -24.14 -23.99
C LYS A 730 -0.49 -25.50 -24.58
N ILE A 731 -1.46 -26.41 -24.46
CA ILE A 731 -1.29 -27.83 -24.78
C ILE A 731 -2.38 -28.23 -25.76
N ASN A 732 -2.01 -28.85 -26.89
CA ASN A 732 -2.93 -29.52 -27.81
C ASN A 732 -4.24 -28.75 -28.13
N SER A 733 -4.13 -27.46 -28.45
CA SER A 733 -5.25 -26.55 -28.79
C SER A 733 -6.21 -26.18 -27.66
N ASP A 734 -5.90 -26.53 -26.40
CA ASP A 734 -6.62 -25.99 -25.23
C ASP A 734 -6.39 -24.48 -25.08
N ASP A 735 -7.24 -23.83 -24.29
CA ASP A 735 -6.97 -22.50 -23.76
C ASP A 735 -5.66 -22.47 -22.95
N PRO A 736 -4.94 -21.35 -22.94
CA PRO A 736 -3.71 -21.22 -22.17
C PRO A 736 -3.98 -21.42 -20.67
N LYS A 737 -3.18 -22.27 -20.03
CA LYS A 737 -3.25 -22.55 -18.59
C LYS A 737 -2.08 -21.93 -17.86
N PHE A 738 -2.36 -21.29 -16.75
CA PHE A 738 -1.40 -20.64 -15.88
C PHE A 738 -1.34 -21.36 -14.54
N ILE A 739 -0.43 -20.93 -13.67
CA ILE A 739 -0.16 -21.59 -12.39
C ILE A 739 -1.39 -21.74 -11.48
N TYR A 740 -2.35 -20.82 -11.56
CA TYR A 740 -3.60 -20.88 -10.79
C TYR A 740 -4.54 -21.99 -11.25
N ASP A 741 -4.52 -22.36 -12.54
CA ASP A 741 -5.28 -23.51 -13.08
C ASP A 741 -4.75 -24.85 -12.56
N PHE A 742 -3.52 -24.86 -12.06
CA PHE A 742 -2.90 -26.00 -11.39
C PHE A 742 -2.98 -25.92 -9.87
N SER A 743 -3.85 -25.07 -9.31
CA SER A 743 -3.94 -24.81 -7.85
C SER A 743 -2.57 -24.48 -7.24
N TYR A 744 -1.78 -23.68 -7.98
CA TYR A 744 -0.41 -23.32 -7.66
C TYR A 744 0.53 -24.52 -7.42
N ASN A 745 0.22 -25.68 -7.97
CA ASN A 745 1.10 -26.84 -7.93
C ASN A 745 2.09 -26.81 -9.10
N LYS A 746 3.28 -26.26 -8.87
CA LYS A 746 4.30 -26.14 -9.91
C LYS A 746 4.79 -27.49 -10.44
N THR A 747 4.85 -28.51 -9.58
CA THR A 747 5.29 -29.86 -9.96
C THR A 747 4.29 -30.51 -10.90
N LEU A 748 2.99 -30.27 -10.69
CA LEU A 748 1.93 -30.72 -11.59
C LEU A 748 2.06 -30.03 -12.96
N MET A 749 2.22 -28.71 -12.99
CA MET A 749 2.42 -27.93 -14.22
C MET A 749 3.65 -28.45 -15.01
N ASP A 750 4.77 -28.68 -14.33
CA ASP A 750 5.98 -29.22 -14.95
C ASP A 750 5.80 -30.65 -15.45
N GLY A 751 5.07 -31.49 -14.71
CA GLY A 751 4.74 -32.84 -15.12
C GLY A 751 3.86 -32.87 -16.37
N VAL A 752 2.86 -31.98 -16.44
CA VAL A 752 1.96 -31.82 -17.57
C VAL A 752 2.73 -31.30 -18.80
N LYS A 753 3.56 -30.28 -18.63
CA LYS A 753 4.45 -29.76 -19.69
C LYS A 753 5.36 -30.87 -20.24
N LYS A 754 6.02 -31.64 -19.37
CA LYS A 754 6.94 -32.74 -19.78
C LYS A 754 6.25 -33.89 -20.53
N LYS A 755 4.98 -34.16 -20.22
CA LYS A 755 4.20 -35.25 -20.86
C LYS A 755 3.51 -34.82 -22.15
N SER A 756 3.54 -33.53 -22.48
CA SER A 756 2.86 -33.00 -23.65
C SER A 756 3.76 -33.06 -24.88
N ASN A 757 3.24 -33.57 -26.00
CA ASN A 757 4.00 -33.69 -27.26
C ASN A 757 4.20 -32.32 -27.94
N HIS A 758 3.26 -31.40 -27.76
CA HIS A 758 3.33 -30.02 -28.25
C HIS A 758 2.91 -29.08 -27.11
N CYS A 759 3.87 -28.34 -26.57
CA CYS A 759 3.64 -27.34 -25.54
C CYS A 759 4.22 -26.02 -26.02
N VAL A 760 3.38 -24.99 -26.07
CA VAL A 760 3.79 -23.62 -26.39
C VAL A 760 3.71 -22.80 -25.10
N ILE A 761 4.60 -21.83 -24.95
CA ILE A 761 4.59 -20.90 -23.82
C ILE A 761 3.75 -19.69 -24.23
N CYS A 762 2.82 -19.28 -23.37
CA CYS A 762 1.94 -18.15 -23.63
C CYS A 762 2.21 -17.02 -22.63
N ILE A 763 2.27 -15.79 -23.13
CA ILE A 763 2.30 -14.60 -22.27
C ILE A 763 0.87 -14.31 -21.82
N ASN A 764 0.66 -14.10 -20.52
CA ASN A 764 -0.66 -13.81 -19.98
C ASN A 764 -1.24 -12.52 -20.58
N GLN A 765 -2.49 -12.59 -21.00
CA GLN A 765 -3.21 -11.52 -21.68
C GLN A 765 -3.38 -10.23 -20.87
N ALA A 766 -3.24 -10.31 -19.54
CA ALA A 766 -3.22 -9.15 -18.67
C ALA A 766 -2.07 -8.17 -18.96
N PHE A 767 -0.97 -8.67 -19.55
CA PHE A 767 0.24 -7.87 -19.82
C PHE A 767 0.33 -7.36 -21.26
N TRP A 768 -0.52 -7.86 -22.18
CA TRP A 768 -0.39 -7.54 -23.61
C TRP A 768 -0.40 -6.05 -23.93
N PRO A 769 -1.28 -5.21 -23.34
CA PRO A 769 -1.26 -3.78 -23.61
C PRO A 769 0.06 -3.11 -23.23
N ALA A 770 0.62 -3.47 -22.08
CA ALA A 770 1.88 -2.88 -21.59
C ALA A 770 3.11 -3.36 -22.39
N LEU A 771 3.03 -4.56 -22.96
CA LEU A 771 4.09 -5.15 -23.78
C LEU A 771 3.92 -4.89 -25.29
N MET A 772 2.92 -4.10 -25.69
CA MET A 772 2.61 -3.84 -27.11
C MET A 772 2.42 -5.14 -27.93
N ILE A 773 1.85 -6.17 -27.31
CA ILE A 773 1.56 -7.44 -27.97
C ILE A 773 0.21 -7.30 -28.68
N ASN A 774 0.25 -7.31 -30.01
CA ASN A 774 -0.96 -7.27 -30.82
C ASN A 774 -1.58 -8.66 -30.94
N THR A 775 -2.90 -8.71 -30.81
CA THR A 775 -3.74 -9.88 -31.12
C THR A 775 -4.05 -9.99 -32.59
#